data_AF-A0A5C6DUE7-F1
#
_entry.id   AF-A0A5C6DUE7-F1
#
_cell.length_a   1.000
_cell.length_b   1.000
_cell.length_c   1.000
_cell.angle_alpha   90.00
_cell.angle_beta   90.00
_cell.angle_gamma   90.00
#
_symmetry.space_group_name_H-M   'P 1'
#
loop_
_entity.id
_entity.type
_entity.pdbx_description
1 polymer ?
#
loop_
_entity_poly.entity_id
_entity_poly.type
_entity_poly.pdbx_seq_one_letter_code
_entity_poly.pdbx_strand_id
1 'polypeptide(L)'
;MINVVHLRKELRQLTPLLIVVAVLGLLCFALIEMRPMSWGMEMMSSGYVLIGIPALFAVGAGPISISQEKETRSLAWLCSLPLAKDRLVKTKFIAAFLGWIGLWVFTLLCSFFFESMGWRLFPSYAPDSNPLKTTWLVYWVLNSFYLLVIGFLTAWKFENSMTSLLAFVPLAVIPAFLRFGIAYLQDPYYNYGNSRYDETLPQCLVSVGVSLSVAILAMNRVARQTLAPESSRLSPNPYHIFEGASDASIQTSQSVLRPSSAMLWQFFHQNKKAYLSLLSASVLVGLLALYSAGWHGSSGNFVFPILVVTLATSWIGVLVFQSDNHRDRIRYFAEHGVSPRTTWLTRQLLPFGFVCLANLFYLFVLARYINANPSEDQLPLWLAFWFLAFIYGYSQWFAQLVRNPVLSVIGSPIVAYMALGYVFFTLFSVSSRILYIVILTVVPFIATWWMMRRWMDRRFGRRFWCFHAALLLFAITLPIGDLTWFVLNSPDMPDDVKVALRKEGSQIGESPNHYDPFRFNRSLDEPNTVVNPTVERRLELAEQQSDTQDKIDRLQQIMSGSGYQGIRLGEYEVQQLIGNLYLSRTRLEMNPLDQSALDDYQSKLQLMWLAARAARRSVNLKSQEAADFVEIAIIAELQRPETKKSLNENDFDQYVNFVADTESRNKSRRRAIVATWCQFDRRAEDDRSLDSIGDYYIENPLETTLKRLFTNRSRVNHLAWVLLQFLELGPELSEDQKVELLRDRLPYFPDSVLKNYFGFLPRIDDPSETVLYSFGSGLPGNQWFAGWEQAGVDLKQLSTRSMSP
;
A
#
# COMPACT_ATOMS: atom_id res chain seq x y z
N MET A 1 22.65 46.28 21.45
CA MET A 1 23.30 45.91 20.17
C MET A 1 23.90 44.50 20.17
N ILE A 2 24.78 44.14 21.13
CA ILE A 2 25.46 42.82 21.20
C ILE A 2 24.49 41.61 21.16
N ASN A 3 23.34 41.70 21.85
CA ASN A 3 22.36 40.60 21.87
C ASN A 3 21.77 40.26 20.49
N VAL A 4 21.55 41.27 19.63
CA VAL A 4 20.95 41.08 18.31
C VAL A 4 21.93 40.40 17.35
N VAL A 5 23.22 40.73 17.46
CA VAL A 5 24.28 40.15 16.61
C VAL A 5 24.47 38.67 16.93
N HIS A 6 24.53 38.29 18.20
CA HIS A 6 24.63 36.88 18.59
C HIS A 6 23.38 36.09 18.19
N LEU A 7 22.18 36.64 18.42
CA LEU A 7 20.94 35.97 18.01
C LEU A 7 20.89 35.73 16.50
N ARG A 8 21.27 36.72 15.69
CA ARG A 8 21.35 36.59 14.22
C ARG A 8 22.33 35.51 13.79
N LYS A 9 23.49 35.40 14.44
CA LYS A 9 24.48 34.34 14.18
C LYS A 9 23.88 32.96 14.44
N GLU A 10 23.27 32.75 15.62
CA GLU A 10 22.68 31.45 15.98
C GLU A 10 21.49 31.07 15.06
N LEU A 11 20.65 32.04 14.68
CA LEU A 11 19.59 31.82 13.70
C LEU A 11 20.15 31.42 12.33
N ARG A 12 21.23 32.07 11.87
CA ARG A 12 21.91 31.71 10.60
C ARG A 12 22.48 30.29 10.64
N GLN A 13 22.96 29.84 11.80
CA GLN A 13 23.45 28.48 11.99
C GLN A 13 22.33 27.43 11.95
N LEU A 14 21.13 27.77 12.43
CA LEU A 14 19.95 26.89 12.39
C LEU A 14 19.18 26.94 11.07
N THR A 15 19.38 27.96 10.24
CA THR A 15 18.68 28.16 8.97
C THR A 15 18.75 26.93 8.04
N PRO A 16 19.90 26.27 7.84
CA PRO A 16 19.96 25.06 7.00
C PRO A 16 19.07 23.93 7.53
N LEU A 17 18.98 23.75 8.86
CA LEU A 17 18.10 22.76 9.46
C LEU A 17 16.63 23.11 9.23
N LEU A 18 16.25 24.38 9.42
CA LEU A 18 14.89 24.85 9.15
C LEU A 18 14.46 24.55 7.72
N ILE A 19 15.30 24.92 6.74
CA ILE A 19 15.02 24.72 5.31
C ILE A 19 14.93 23.22 4.98
N VAL A 20 15.91 22.42 5.41
CA VAL A 20 15.95 20.99 5.09
C VAL A 20 14.74 20.26 5.67
N VAL A 21 14.39 20.52 6.94
CA VAL A 21 13.24 19.84 7.58
C VAL A 21 11.92 20.29 6.96
N ALA A 22 11.76 21.57 6.62
CA ALA A 22 10.56 22.06 5.94
C ALA A 22 10.41 21.46 4.53
N VAL A 23 11.48 21.47 3.72
CA VAL A 23 11.46 20.92 2.35
C VAL A 23 11.22 19.42 2.37
N LEU A 24 11.96 18.65 3.19
CA LEU A 24 11.76 17.21 3.28
C LEU A 24 10.37 16.86 3.84
N GLY A 25 9.86 17.62 4.81
CA GLY A 25 8.52 17.43 5.36
C GLY A 25 7.41 17.66 4.32
N LEU A 26 7.52 18.74 3.52
CA LEU A 26 6.57 18.99 2.43
C LEU A 26 6.65 17.94 1.32
N LEU A 27 7.85 17.46 0.98
CA LEU A 27 7.99 16.40 -0.01
C LEU A 27 7.42 15.07 0.50
N CYS A 28 7.63 14.72 1.77
CA CYS A 28 6.97 13.56 2.39
C CYS A 28 5.45 13.69 2.36
N PHE A 29 4.93 14.88 2.70
CA PHE A 29 3.51 15.16 2.64
C PHE A 29 2.97 14.95 1.22
N ALA A 30 3.62 15.51 0.21
CA ALA A 30 3.24 15.34 -1.19
C ALA A 30 3.25 13.86 -1.62
N LEU A 31 4.26 13.08 -1.22
CA LEU A 31 4.33 11.65 -1.53
C LEU A 31 3.23 10.83 -0.86
N ILE A 32 2.86 11.17 0.37
CA ILE A 32 1.74 10.49 1.07
C ILE A 32 0.42 10.80 0.38
N GLU A 33 0.22 12.02 -0.10
CA GLU A 33 -0.98 12.40 -0.88
C GLU A 33 -1.03 11.74 -2.26
N MET A 34 0.12 11.33 -2.81
CA MET A 34 0.18 10.55 -4.06
C MET A 34 -0.21 9.07 -3.88
N ARG A 35 -0.54 8.61 -2.66
CA ARG A 35 -0.93 7.22 -2.43
C ARG A 35 -2.21 6.84 -3.22
N PRO A 36 -2.33 5.59 -3.70
CA PRO A 36 -3.52 5.17 -4.43
C PRO A 36 -4.78 5.22 -3.53
N MET A 37 -5.89 5.66 -4.12
CA MET A 37 -7.18 5.84 -3.42
C MET A 37 -7.70 4.54 -2.80
N SER A 38 -7.32 3.37 -3.34
CA SER A 38 -7.65 2.05 -2.81
C SER A 38 -7.03 1.74 -1.45
N TRP A 39 -6.00 2.49 -1.02
CA TRP A 39 -5.45 2.40 0.34
C TRP A 39 -6.27 3.21 1.35
N GLY A 40 -7.38 3.80 0.88
CA GLY A 40 -8.33 4.55 1.66
C GLY A 40 -9.05 3.65 2.66
N MET A 41 -8.59 3.70 3.91
CA MET A 41 -9.36 4.33 4.99
C MET A 41 -8.60 4.37 6.33
N GLU A 42 -7.52 3.60 6.51
CA GLU A 42 -6.98 3.38 7.86
C GLU A 42 -5.51 3.77 8.10
N MET A 43 -4.64 3.78 7.08
CA MET A 43 -3.20 3.60 7.38
C MET A 43 -2.35 4.84 7.70
N MET A 44 -2.84 6.09 7.57
CA MET A 44 -2.25 7.31 8.19
C MET A 44 -2.87 8.56 7.59
N SER A 45 -3.16 9.58 8.40
CA SER A 45 -3.51 10.90 7.87
C SER A 45 -2.24 11.66 7.45
N SER A 46 -2.26 12.27 6.28
CA SER A 46 -1.14 13.05 5.74
C SER A 46 -0.81 14.28 6.60
N GLY A 47 -1.80 14.82 7.29
CA GLY A 47 -1.66 15.93 8.23
C GLY A 47 -0.69 15.65 9.38
N TYR A 48 -0.51 14.39 9.80
CA TYR A 48 0.46 14.04 10.85
C TYR A 48 1.92 14.36 10.46
N VAL A 49 2.26 14.30 9.17
CA VAL A 49 3.61 14.66 8.69
C VAL A 49 3.85 16.16 8.82
N LEU A 50 2.84 16.99 8.50
CA LEU A 50 2.97 18.45 8.60
C LEU A 50 3.16 18.89 10.05
N ILE A 51 2.40 18.33 11.01
CA ILE A 51 2.55 18.66 12.43
C ILE A 51 3.81 18.03 13.06
N GLY A 52 4.44 17.05 12.39
CA GLY A 52 5.71 16.44 12.81
C GLY A 52 6.95 17.27 12.47
N ILE A 53 6.87 18.20 11.50
CA ILE A 53 7.99 19.06 11.05
C ILE A 53 8.63 19.83 12.21
N PRO A 54 7.90 20.51 13.12
CA PRO A 54 8.51 21.26 14.23
C PRO A 54 9.20 20.34 15.24
N ALA A 55 8.68 19.13 15.44
CA ALA A 55 9.30 18.12 16.29
C ALA A 55 10.64 17.61 15.72
N LEU A 56 10.72 17.40 14.40
CA LEU A 56 11.98 17.02 13.73
C LEU A 56 13.05 18.12 13.85
N PHE A 57 12.66 19.39 13.73
CA PHE A 57 13.58 20.51 13.99
C PHE A 57 14.04 20.53 15.45
N ALA A 58 13.13 20.30 16.39
CA ALA A 58 13.42 20.31 17.81
C ALA A 58 14.51 19.27 18.19
N VAL A 59 14.48 18.09 17.56
CA VAL A 59 15.52 17.04 17.72
C VAL A 59 16.91 17.54 17.30
N GLY A 60 17.00 18.27 16.18
CA GLY A 60 18.27 18.70 15.60
C GLY A 60 18.84 20.01 16.14
N ALA A 61 17.99 20.88 16.70
CA ALA A 61 18.37 22.23 17.05
C ALA A 61 19.47 22.30 18.12
N GLY A 62 19.37 21.48 19.18
CA GLY A 62 20.37 21.41 20.25
C GLY A 62 21.75 20.94 19.75
N PRO A 63 21.85 19.76 19.10
CA PRO A 63 23.12 19.25 18.57
C PRO A 63 23.81 20.19 17.58
N ILE A 64 23.06 20.86 16.69
CA ILE A 64 23.64 21.85 15.76
C ILE A 64 24.11 23.10 16.49
N SER A 65 23.34 23.61 17.46
CA SER A 65 23.67 24.86 18.15
C SER A 65 24.83 24.72 19.15
N ILE A 66 24.98 23.53 19.76
CA ILE A 66 25.91 23.30 20.88
C ILE A 66 26.93 22.23 20.57
N SER A 67 26.52 21.00 20.26
CA SER A 67 27.47 19.89 20.08
C SER A 67 28.42 20.13 18.91
N GLN A 68 27.93 20.69 17.80
CA GLN A 68 28.79 21.06 16.68
C GLN A 68 29.84 22.10 17.10
N GLU A 69 29.49 23.09 17.93
CA GLU A 69 30.45 24.08 18.44
C GLU A 69 31.43 23.52 19.46
N LYS A 70 31.02 22.51 20.23
CA LYS A 70 31.92 21.77 21.13
C LYS A 70 32.94 20.96 20.33
N GLU A 71 32.47 20.26 19.30
CA GLU A 71 33.31 19.49 18.39
C GLU A 71 34.37 20.36 17.70
N THR A 72 33.98 21.56 17.23
CA THR A 72 34.90 22.53 16.61
C THR A 72 35.68 23.36 17.61
N ARG A 73 35.50 23.13 18.92
CA ARG A 73 36.08 23.91 20.03
C ARG A 73 35.74 25.41 20.02
N SER A 74 34.81 25.84 19.18
CA SER A 74 34.37 27.25 19.14
C SER A 74 33.57 27.63 20.38
N LEU A 75 32.92 26.66 21.04
CA LEU A 75 32.25 26.91 22.32
C LEU A 75 33.26 27.22 23.43
N ALA A 76 34.39 26.50 23.46
CA ALA A 76 35.46 26.77 24.43
C ALA A 76 36.05 28.17 24.21
N TRP A 77 36.23 28.56 22.95
CA TRP A 77 36.63 29.92 22.60
C TRP A 77 35.59 30.97 23.06
N LEU A 78 34.29 30.74 22.83
CA LEU A 78 33.23 31.63 23.34
C LEU A 78 33.21 31.74 24.86
N CYS A 79 33.56 30.68 25.59
CA CYS A 79 33.65 30.68 27.05
C CYS A 79 34.85 31.48 27.58
N SER A 80 35.88 31.71 26.75
CA SER A 80 37.03 32.56 27.12
C SER A 80 36.71 34.05 27.05
N LEU A 81 35.64 34.45 26.34
CA LEU A 81 35.19 35.83 26.28
C LEU A 81 34.48 36.22 27.59
N PRO A 82 34.50 37.51 27.99
CA PRO A 82 33.84 38.02 29.20
C PRO A 82 32.30 38.10 29.02
N LEU A 83 31.69 36.97 28.70
CA LEU A 83 30.24 36.81 28.52
C LEU A 83 29.66 36.05 29.71
N ALA A 84 28.55 36.55 30.25
CA ALA A 84 27.81 35.83 31.28
C ALA A 84 27.30 34.48 30.72
N LYS A 85 27.61 33.38 31.40
CA LYS A 85 27.26 32.01 30.99
C LYS A 85 25.76 31.84 30.78
N ASP A 86 24.96 32.39 31.69
CA ASP A 86 23.50 32.38 31.59
C ASP A 86 23.00 33.11 30.34
N ARG A 87 23.69 34.16 29.88
CA ARG A 87 23.35 34.86 28.62
C ARG A 87 23.63 33.98 27.41
N LEU A 88 24.72 33.22 27.40
CA LEU A 88 25.05 32.31 26.30
C LEU A 88 23.99 31.19 26.17
N VAL A 89 23.64 30.55 27.29
CA VAL A 89 22.60 29.50 27.31
C VAL A 89 21.26 30.05 26.82
N LYS A 90 20.81 31.20 27.35
CA LYS A 90 19.56 31.84 26.94
C LYS A 90 19.56 32.22 25.47
N THR A 91 20.64 32.78 24.93
CA THR A 91 20.68 33.23 23.53
C THR A 91 20.56 32.06 22.56
N LYS A 92 21.26 30.94 22.83
CA LYS A 92 21.17 29.73 22.00
C LYS A 92 19.78 29.10 22.06
N PHE A 93 19.22 29.01 23.26
CA PHE A 93 17.87 28.46 23.43
C PHE A 93 16.80 29.34 22.78
N ILE A 94 16.87 30.67 22.94
CA ILE A 94 15.93 31.63 22.32
C ILE A 94 16.02 31.54 20.79
N ALA A 95 17.22 31.44 20.20
CA ALA A 95 17.37 31.29 18.75
C ALA A 95 16.65 30.04 18.23
N ALA A 96 16.83 28.91 18.91
CA ALA A 96 16.15 27.66 18.57
C ALA A 96 14.64 27.73 18.81
N PHE A 97 14.21 28.35 19.90
CA PHE A 97 12.80 28.54 20.22
C PHE A 97 12.08 29.40 19.17
N LEU A 98 12.70 30.48 18.69
CA LEU A 98 12.16 31.30 17.60
C LEU A 98 12.06 30.51 16.28
N GLY A 99 13.07 29.70 15.96
CA GLY A 99 13.02 28.80 14.80
C GLY A 99 11.88 27.77 14.90
N TRP A 100 11.68 27.21 16.10
CA TRP A 100 10.60 26.27 16.39
C TRP A 100 9.21 26.91 16.27
N ILE A 101 9.01 28.13 16.80
CA ILE A 101 7.78 28.91 16.59
C ILE A 101 7.54 29.16 15.09
N GLY A 102 8.58 29.59 14.37
CA GLY A 102 8.50 29.86 12.95
C GLY A 102 8.03 28.64 12.14
N LEU A 103 8.51 27.44 12.50
CA LEU A 103 8.04 26.20 11.89
C LEU A 103 6.61 25.85 12.25
N TRP A 104 6.17 26.04 13.50
CA TRP A 104 4.77 25.83 13.87
C TRP A 104 3.82 26.73 13.09
N VAL A 105 4.16 28.02 12.97
CA VAL A 105 3.40 28.97 12.15
C VAL A 105 3.36 28.51 10.70
N PHE A 106 4.51 28.12 10.14
CA PHE A 106 4.60 27.61 8.78
C PHE A 106 3.74 26.35 8.56
N THR A 107 3.78 25.38 9.46
CA THR A 107 3.03 24.12 9.33
C THR A 107 1.54 24.32 9.49
N LEU A 108 1.12 25.23 10.37
CA LEU A 108 -0.30 25.59 10.52
C LEU A 108 -0.81 26.33 9.30
N LEU A 109 -0.02 27.24 8.73
CA LEU A 109 -0.37 27.92 7.47
C LEU A 109 -0.46 26.94 6.30
N CYS A 110 0.49 26.01 6.17
CA CYS A 110 0.42 24.96 5.15
C CYS A 110 -0.83 24.08 5.34
N SER A 111 -1.11 23.67 6.58
CA SER A 111 -2.28 22.84 6.87
C SER A 111 -3.57 23.56 6.53
N PHE A 112 -3.71 24.83 6.92
CA PHE A 112 -4.84 25.68 6.54
C PHE A 112 -4.96 25.84 5.02
N PHE A 113 -3.85 26.07 4.33
CA PHE A 113 -3.83 26.19 2.87
C PHE A 113 -4.32 24.91 2.18
N PHE A 114 -3.82 23.73 2.58
CA PHE A 114 -4.26 22.46 1.99
C PHE A 114 -5.73 22.14 2.32
N GLU A 115 -6.18 22.34 3.56
CA GLU A 115 -7.60 22.18 3.91
C GLU A 115 -8.49 23.13 3.11
N SER A 116 -8.05 24.37 2.86
CA SER A 116 -8.81 25.34 2.05
C SER A 116 -8.94 24.94 0.57
N MET A 117 -8.01 24.14 0.05
CA MET A 117 -8.10 23.54 -1.29
C MET A 117 -8.97 22.28 -1.33
N GLY A 118 -9.63 21.92 -0.22
CA GLY A 118 -10.47 20.73 -0.10
C GLY A 118 -9.70 19.45 0.21
N TRP A 119 -8.39 19.51 0.49
CA TRP A 119 -7.61 18.33 0.84
C TRP A 119 -7.93 17.90 2.27
N ARG A 120 -8.31 16.64 2.45
CA ARG A 120 -8.68 16.09 3.76
C ARG A 120 -7.43 15.60 4.48
N LEU A 121 -6.78 16.51 5.21
CA LEU A 121 -5.54 16.20 5.94
C LEU A 121 -5.73 15.16 7.04
N PHE A 122 -6.90 15.11 7.68
CA PHE A 122 -7.23 14.24 8.80
C PHE A 122 -8.49 13.40 8.51
N PRO A 123 -8.63 12.20 9.12
CA PRO A 123 -9.76 11.30 8.82
C PRO A 123 -11.09 11.95 9.22
N SER A 124 -12.10 11.86 8.35
CA SER A 124 -13.41 12.49 8.59
C SER A 124 -14.32 11.70 9.54
N TYR A 125 -14.02 10.42 9.78
CA TYR A 125 -14.91 9.51 10.51
C TYR A 125 -14.95 9.73 12.03
N ALA A 126 -13.97 10.45 12.59
CA ALA A 126 -13.97 10.84 13.99
C ALA A 126 -13.63 12.34 14.08
N PRO A 127 -14.62 13.24 14.23
CA PRO A 127 -14.39 14.68 14.40
C PRO A 127 -13.37 14.98 15.51
N ASP A 128 -13.35 14.15 16.55
CA ASP A 128 -12.44 14.24 17.71
C ASP A 128 -10.99 13.83 17.40
N SER A 129 -10.73 13.22 16.24
CA SER A 129 -9.38 12.79 15.84
C SER A 129 -8.58 13.85 15.10
N ASN A 130 -9.22 14.95 14.65
CA ASN A 130 -8.52 16.04 13.96
C ASN A 130 -7.74 16.88 14.99
N PRO A 131 -6.40 16.83 15.02
CA PRO A 131 -5.62 17.54 16.02
C PRO A 131 -5.77 19.06 15.89
N LEU A 132 -5.99 19.61 14.69
CA LEU A 132 -6.13 21.06 14.49
C LEU A 132 -7.40 21.63 15.12
N LYS A 133 -8.45 20.81 15.24
CA LYS A 133 -9.76 21.22 15.78
C LYS A 133 -9.96 20.82 17.23
N THR A 134 -9.02 20.07 17.80
CA THR A 134 -9.11 19.51 19.14
C THR A 134 -7.96 19.97 20.02
N THR A 135 -8.08 19.70 21.31
CA THR A 135 -7.05 19.98 22.31
C THR A 135 -5.79 19.11 22.12
N TRP A 136 -5.80 18.13 21.21
CA TRP A 136 -4.62 17.36 20.79
C TRP A 136 -3.50 18.22 20.20
N LEU A 137 -3.81 19.35 19.54
CA LEU A 137 -2.78 20.28 19.06
C LEU A 137 -1.87 20.74 20.21
N VAL A 138 -2.45 20.98 21.39
CA VAL A 138 -1.70 21.42 22.59
C VAL A 138 -0.69 20.34 23.00
N TYR A 139 -1.08 19.08 22.97
CA TYR A 139 -0.18 17.96 23.24
C TYR A 139 0.99 17.92 22.23
N TRP A 140 0.72 18.04 20.94
CA TRP A 140 1.77 18.05 19.90
C TRP A 140 2.74 19.23 20.06
N VAL A 141 2.22 20.42 20.35
CA VAL A 141 3.04 21.61 20.64
C VAL A 141 3.91 21.37 21.87
N LEU A 142 3.33 20.93 22.99
CA LEU A 142 4.08 20.66 24.23
C LEU A 142 5.10 19.54 24.05
N ASN A 143 4.76 18.46 23.35
CA ASN A 143 5.67 17.36 23.10
C ASN A 143 6.84 17.80 22.20
N SER A 144 6.58 18.56 21.12
CA SER A 144 7.67 19.09 20.29
C SER A 144 8.58 20.06 21.06
N PHE A 145 8.02 20.84 22.00
CA PHE A 145 8.81 21.70 22.89
C PHE A 145 9.62 20.89 23.90
N TYR A 146 9.05 19.82 24.44
CA TYR A 146 9.78 18.84 25.27
C TYR A 146 10.99 18.27 24.52
N LEU A 147 10.80 17.84 23.27
CA LEU A 147 11.90 17.37 22.44
C LEU A 147 12.96 18.46 22.22
N LEU A 148 12.57 19.73 22.09
CA LEU A 148 13.53 20.83 21.96
C LEU A 148 14.43 20.93 23.20
N VAL A 149 13.82 20.88 24.40
CA VAL A 149 14.56 20.94 25.67
C VAL A 149 15.47 19.73 25.85
N ILE A 150 15.00 18.52 25.54
CA ILE A 150 15.82 17.29 25.61
C ILE A 150 16.96 17.31 24.59
N GLY A 151 16.73 17.84 23.39
CA GLY A 151 17.77 18.07 22.38
C GLY A 151 18.89 18.97 22.91
N PHE A 152 18.54 20.05 23.63
CA PHE A 152 19.52 20.91 24.30
C PHE A 152 20.19 20.22 25.51
N LEU A 153 19.43 19.51 26.35
CA LEU A 153 19.98 18.76 27.49
C LEU A 153 21.07 17.78 27.06
N THR A 154 20.77 16.96 26.05
CA THR A 154 21.73 16.00 25.51
C THR A 154 22.92 16.69 24.86
N ALA A 155 22.69 17.77 24.11
CA ALA A 155 23.77 18.52 23.47
C ALA A 155 24.70 19.22 24.48
N TRP A 156 24.17 19.63 25.63
CA TRP A 156 24.97 20.13 26.75
C TRP A 156 25.73 19.02 27.48
N LYS A 157 25.18 17.81 27.57
CA LYS A 157 25.85 16.68 28.25
C LYS A 157 26.97 16.07 27.42
N PHE A 158 26.76 15.91 26.11
CA PHE A 158 27.71 15.21 25.23
C PHE A 158 28.50 16.19 24.37
N GLU A 159 29.75 15.82 24.07
CA GLU A 159 30.61 16.61 23.17
C GLU A 159 30.31 16.32 21.71
N ASN A 160 30.05 15.05 21.38
CA ASN A 160 29.78 14.59 20.02
C ASN A 160 28.27 14.70 19.71
N SER A 161 27.95 15.34 18.59
CA SER A 161 26.62 15.52 18.01
C SER A 161 25.90 14.19 17.76
N MET A 162 26.61 13.17 17.25
CA MET A 162 26.03 11.84 17.03
C MET A 162 25.66 11.16 18.35
N THR A 163 26.54 11.23 19.35
CA THR A 163 26.26 10.67 20.68
C THR A 163 25.12 11.41 21.37
N SER A 164 25.03 12.73 21.18
CA SER A 164 23.90 13.53 21.66
C SER A 164 22.57 13.06 21.07
N LEU A 165 22.52 12.82 19.75
CA LEU A 165 21.32 12.34 19.05
C LEU A 165 20.95 10.90 19.46
N LEU A 166 21.93 10.02 19.66
CA LEU A 166 21.66 8.66 20.15
C LEU A 166 21.12 8.67 21.59
N ALA A 167 21.68 9.52 22.45
CA ALA A 167 21.21 9.68 23.83
C ALA A 167 19.85 10.39 23.93
N PHE A 168 19.45 11.12 22.89
CA PHE A 168 18.15 11.77 22.79
C PHE A 168 17.00 10.77 22.71
N VAL A 169 17.15 9.67 21.95
CA VAL A 169 16.09 8.68 21.71
C VAL A 169 15.47 8.12 22.98
N PRO A 170 16.23 7.53 23.92
CA PRO A 170 15.62 6.97 25.13
C PRO A 170 14.94 8.04 25.99
N LEU A 171 15.42 9.28 25.94
CA LEU A 171 14.79 10.40 26.65
C LEU A 171 13.49 10.85 25.95
N ALA A 172 13.44 10.83 24.63
CA ALA A 172 12.25 11.24 23.86
C ALA A 172 11.02 10.36 24.15
N VAL A 173 11.21 9.10 24.52
CA VAL A 173 10.11 8.13 24.79
C VAL A 173 9.64 8.19 26.25
N ILE A 174 10.32 8.94 27.14
CA ILE A 174 9.96 9.06 28.56
C ILE A 174 8.48 9.45 28.79
N PRO A 175 7.91 10.47 28.10
CA PRO A 175 6.50 10.81 28.29
C PRO A 175 5.56 9.65 27.94
N ALA A 176 5.88 8.87 26.92
CA ALA A 176 5.11 7.69 26.55
C ALA A 176 5.19 6.61 27.64
N PHE A 177 6.38 6.32 28.17
CA PHE A 177 6.52 5.38 29.30
C PHE A 177 5.80 5.85 30.56
N LEU A 178 5.85 7.14 30.87
CA LEU A 178 5.10 7.72 32.00
C LEU A 178 3.60 7.57 31.78
N ARG A 179 3.11 7.86 30.57
CA ARG A 179 1.71 7.63 30.19
C ARG A 179 1.33 6.16 30.38
N PHE A 180 2.09 5.22 29.83
CA PHE A 180 1.84 3.78 29.99
C PHE A 180 1.88 3.36 31.46
N GLY A 181 2.80 3.91 32.25
CA GLY A 181 2.88 3.67 33.69
C GLY A 181 1.64 4.19 34.43
N ILE A 182 1.18 5.41 34.14
CA ILE A 182 -0.05 5.98 34.72
C ILE A 182 -1.26 5.12 34.36
N ALA A 183 -1.39 4.75 33.09
CA ALA A 183 -2.49 3.92 32.59
C ALA A 183 -2.48 2.53 33.24
N TYR A 184 -1.32 1.91 33.39
CA TYR A 184 -1.17 0.62 34.08
C TYR A 184 -1.48 0.71 35.58
N LEU A 185 -1.10 1.80 36.24
CA LEU A 185 -1.41 2.02 37.65
C LEU A 185 -2.90 2.26 37.90
N GLN A 186 -3.60 2.89 36.95
CA GLN A 186 -5.03 3.14 37.06
C GLN A 186 -5.85 1.85 36.89
N ASP A 187 -5.50 1.01 35.91
CA ASP A 187 -6.22 -0.23 35.61
C ASP A 187 -5.27 -1.41 35.35
N PRO A 188 -4.70 -2.03 36.39
CA PRO A 188 -3.68 -3.09 36.24
C PRO A 188 -4.22 -4.42 35.68
N TYR A 189 -5.55 -4.62 35.65
CA TYR A 189 -6.19 -5.88 35.24
C TYR A 189 -6.90 -5.81 33.87
N TYR A 190 -6.91 -4.65 33.20
CA TYR A 190 -7.58 -4.50 31.91
C TYR A 190 -6.67 -4.90 30.73
N ASN A 191 -7.18 -5.73 29.83
CA ASN A 191 -6.49 -6.10 28.61
C ASN A 191 -6.32 -4.87 27.69
N TYR A 192 -5.07 -4.56 27.35
CA TYR A 192 -4.65 -3.44 26.48
C TYR A 192 -5.27 -3.43 25.07
N GLY A 193 -5.98 -4.49 24.68
CA GLY A 193 -6.61 -4.63 23.36
C GLY A 193 -7.99 -4.01 23.20
N ASN A 194 -8.66 -3.58 24.28
CA ASN A 194 -9.95 -2.88 24.17
C ASN A 194 -9.73 -1.37 23.97
N SER A 195 -10.38 -0.80 22.95
CA SER A 195 -10.32 0.61 22.53
C SER A 195 -10.64 1.65 23.62
N ARG A 196 -11.05 1.22 24.82
CA ARG A 196 -11.28 2.09 25.99
C ARG A 196 -10.01 2.61 26.68
N TYR A 197 -8.81 2.17 26.27
CA TYR A 197 -7.58 2.94 26.52
C TYR A 197 -7.51 4.23 25.70
N ASP A 198 -8.59 4.57 24.98
CA ASP A 198 -8.83 5.86 24.34
C ASP A 198 -8.21 6.97 25.19
N GLU A 199 -7.26 7.57 24.51
CA GLU A 199 -6.16 8.30 25.07
C GLU A 199 -6.74 9.50 25.80
N THR A 200 -6.89 9.43 27.13
CA THR A 200 -7.35 10.63 27.83
C THR A 200 -6.23 11.64 27.68
N LEU A 201 -6.45 12.62 26.81
CA LEU A 201 -5.55 13.73 26.58
C LEU A 201 -4.98 14.31 27.89
N PRO A 202 -5.72 14.38 29.02
CA PRO A 202 -5.16 14.73 30.32
C PRO A 202 -3.92 13.92 30.73
N GLN A 203 -3.92 12.58 30.61
CA GLN A 203 -2.75 11.76 30.94
C GLN A 203 -1.55 12.09 30.04
N CYS A 204 -1.80 12.34 28.76
CA CYS A 204 -0.77 12.75 27.80
C CYS A 204 -0.18 14.12 28.15
N LEU A 205 -1.03 15.07 28.54
CA LEU A 205 -0.60 16.41 28.96
C LEU A 205 0.16 16.39 30.29
N VAL A 206 -0.28 15.60 31.27
CA VAL A 206 0.39 15.44 32.56
C VAL A 206 1.76 14.79 32.39
N SER A 207 1.84 13.68 31.65
CA SER A 207 3.11 12.98 31.41
C SER A 207 4.14 13.85 30.69
N VAL A 208 3.73 14.58 29.64
CA VAL A 208 4.60 15.54 28.94
C VAL A 208 4.95 16.72 29.83
N GLY A 209 4.02 17.29 30.59
CA GLY A 209 4.25 18.44 31.47
C GLY A 209 5.24 18.14 32.60
N VAL A 210 5.12 16.98 33.25
CA VAL A 210 6.07 16.51 34.28
C VAL A 210 7.44 16.28 33.66
N SER A 211 7.51 15.56 32.52
CA SER A 211 8.76 15.29 31.82
C SER A 211 9.47 16.57 31.40
N LEU A 212 8.73 17.54 30.87
CA LEU A 212 9.23 18.85 30.46
C LEU A 212 9.80 19.65 31.63
N SER A 213 9.10 19.68 32.76
CA SER A 213 9.56 20.39 33.96
C SER A 213 10.90 19.84 34.45
N VAL A 214 11.03 18.51 34.53
CA VAL A 214 12.28 17.82 34.91
C VAL A 214 13.38 18.10 33.88
N ALA A 215 13.06 18.04 32.58
CA ALA A 215 14.02 18.28 31.50
C ALA A 215 14.59 19.71 31.53
N ILE A 216 13.77 20.73 31.80
CA ILE A 216 14.21 22.13 31.91
C ILE A 216 15.19 22.30 33.07
N LEU A 217 14.86 21.74 34.24
CA LEU A 217 15.72 21.79 35.42
C LEU A 217 17.06 21.09 35.17
N ALA A 218 17.01 19.89 34.59
CA ALA A 218 18.20 19.13 34.22
C ALA A 218 19.05 19.87 33.18
N MET A 219 18.43 20.44 32.15
CA MET A 219 19.12 21.18 31.09
C MET A 219 19.88 22.37 31.68
N ASN A 220 19.24 23.17 32.53
CA ASN A 220 19.86 24.34 33.14
C ASN A 220 21.05 23.92 34.04
N ARG A 221 20.89 22.86 34.82
CA ARG A 221 21.96 22.31 35.67
C ARG A 221 23.16 21.84 34.85
N VAL A 222 22.93 21.02 33.82
CA VAL A 222 23.99 20.47 32.97
C VAL A 222 24.67 21.57 32.14
N ALA A 223 23.92 22.54 31.62
CA ALA A 223 24.48 23.67 30.88
C ALA A 223 25.44 24.50 31.75
N ARG A 224 25.04 24.83 32.98
CA ARG A 224 25.88 25.58 33.93
C ARG A 224 27.14 24.82 34.33
N GLN A 225 27.02 23.51 34.59
CA GLN A 225 28.18 22.63 34.85
C GLN A 225 29.11 22.52 33.63
N THR A 226 28.56 22.62 32.42
CA THR A 226 29.34 22.54 31.19
C THR A 226 30.15 23.80 30.92
N LEU A 227 29.58 24.96 31.27
CA LEU A 227 30.23 26.26 31.11
C LEU A 227 31.10 26.65 32.32
N ALA A 228 31.18 25.84 33.38
CA ALA A 228 32.05 26.08 34.54
C ALA A 228 33.54 26.10 34.13
N PRO A 229 34.41 26.91 34.77
CA PRO A 229 35.83 26.99 34.41
C PRO A 229 36.52 25.63 34.58
N GLU A 230 37.46 25.30 33.70
CA GLU A 230 38.13 23.98 33.66
C GLU A 230 38.91 23.66 34.95
N SER A 231 39.25 24.68 35.76
CA SER A 231 39.88 24.53 37.08
C SER A 231 39.03 23.77 38.11
N SER A 232 37.73 23.56 37.88
CA SER A 232 36.88 22.71 38.72
C SER A 232 36.71 21.28 38.19
N ARG A 233 37.31 20.93 37.03
CA ARG A 233 37.26 19.59 36.41
C ARG A 233 38.56 18.82 36.46
N LEU A 234 39.68 19.51 36.71
CA LEU A 234 40.93 18.83 37.02
C LEU A 234 40.72 18.07 38.32
N SER A 235 40.88 16.75 38.25
CA SER A 235 41.14 15.93 39.43
C SER A 235 42.18 16.67 40.29
N PRO A 236 42.06 16.71 41.62
CA PRO A 236 43.02 17.39 42.50
C PRO A 236 44.43 16.79 42.43
N ASN A 237 44.68 15.81 41.56
CA ASN A 237 45.99 15.26 41.28
C ASN A 237 46.66 15.95 40.06
N PRO A 238 47.54 16.95 40.26
CA PRO A 238 48.30 17.60 39.19
C PRO A 238 49.29 16.66 38.47
N TYR A 239 49.50 15.43 38.96
CA TYR A 239 50.43 14.45 38.38
C TYR A 239 49.81 13.53 37.32
N HIS A 240 48.50 13.60 37.08
CA HIS A 240 47.84 12.73 36.09
C HIS A 240 48.31 12.99 34.63
N ILE A 241 48.87 14.17 34.37
CA ILE A 241 49.49 14.54 33.08
C ILE A 241 50.86 13.86 32.91
N PHE A 242 51.56 13.57 34.01
CA PHE A 242 52.85 12.88 34.00
C PHE A 242 52.71 11.34 34.01
N GLU A 243 51.66 10.79 34.64
CA GLU A 243 51.40 9.34 34.65
C GLU A 243 51.01 8.76 33.27
N GLY A 244 50.52 9.60 32.34
CA GLY A 244 50.25 9.18 30.96
C GLY A 244 51.48 9.22 30.03
N ALA A 245 52.60 9.78 30.50
CA ALA A 245 53.82 9.96 29.70
C ALA A 245 54.89 8.89 29.99
N SER A 246 54.75 8.09 31.05
CA SER A 246 55.57 6.89 31.27
C SER A 246 54.89 5.67 30.65
N ASP A 247 55.62 4.91 29.83
CA ASP A 247 55.30 3.56 29.31
C ASP A 247 54.58 3.41 27.96
N ALA A 248 54.59 4.42 27.09
CA ALA A 248 54.46 4.15 25.66
C ALA A 248 55.86 3.94 25.06
N SER A 249 56.52 2.82 25.39
CA SER A 249 57.56 2.31 24.50
C SER A 249 56.92 2.16 23.12
N ILE A 250 57.39 2.94 22.15
CA ILE A 250 56.90 2.90 20.78
C ILE A 250 57.30 1.52 20.26
N GLN A 251 56.44 0.51 20.42
CA GLN A 251 56.58 -0.80 19.82
C GLN A 251 56.47 -0.64 18.30
N THR A 252 57.58 -0.30 17.67
CA THR A 252 57.76 -0.19 16.21
C THR A 252 57.76 -1.54 15.51
N SER A 253 57.60 -2.67 16.24
CA SER A 253 57.72 -4.02 15.70
C SER A 253 56.39 -4.73 15.40
N GLN A 254 55.23 -4.08 15.54
CA GLN A 254 53.97 -4.75 15.19
C GLN A 254 53.83 -4.87 13.68
N SER A 255 53.70 -6.13 13.23
CA SER A 255 53.56 -6.59 11.85
C SER A 255 52.76 -5.62 10.97
N VAL A 256 53.22 -5.42 9.74
CA VAL A 256 52.51 -4.66 8.69
C VAL A 256 51.13 -5.28 8.47
N LEU A 257 50.14 -4.85 9.25
CA LEU A 257 48.75 -5.18 9.02
C LEU A 257 48.42 -4.70 7.62
N ARG A 258 47.75 -5.55 6.83
CA ARG A 258 47.25 -5.14 5.52
C ARG A 258 46.45 -3.84 5.70
N PRO A 259 46.63 -2.81 4.84
CA PRO A 259 45.96 -1.52 5.02
C PRO A 259 44.45 -1.63 5.24
N SER A 260 43.79 -2.61 4.61
CA SER A 260 42.36 -2.88 4.78
C SER A 260 41.98 -3.34 6.19
N SER A 261 42.78 -4.19 6.85
CA SER A 261 42.48 -4.67 8.21
C SER A 261 42.71 -3.57 9.24
N ALA A 262 43.77 -2.77 9.08
CA ALA A 262 44.02 -1.61 9.94
C ALA A 262 42.88 -0.57 9.83
N MET A 263 42.42 -0.27 8.60
CA MET A 263 41.27 0.61 8.39
C MET A 263 39.99 0.08 9.02
N LEU A 264 39.72 -1.23 8.89
CA LEU A 264 38.51 -1.84 9.46
C LEU A 264 38.56 -1.82 10.99
N TRP A 265 39.71 -2.14 11.58
CA TRP A 265 39.94 -2.05 13.02
C TRP A 265 39.75 -0.62 13.53
N GLN A 266 40.33 0.36 12.83
CA GLN A 266 40.20 1.78 13.15
C GLN A 266 38.73 2.22 13.08
N PHE A 267 38.02 1.88 12.01
CA PHE A 267 36.62 2.24 11.80
C PHE A 267 35.71 1.65 12.89
N PHE A 268 35.94 0.39 13.26
CA PHE A 268 35.23 -0.24 14.36
C PHE A 268 35.47 0.49 15.69
N HIS A 269 36.72 0.72 16.07
CA HIS A 269 37.03 1.32 17.37
C HIS A 269 36.52 2.74 17.52
N GLN A 270 36.47 3.49 16.42
CA GLN A 270 35.91 4.85 16.40
C GLN A 270 34.40 4.85 16.63
N ASN A 271 33.68 3.87 16.08
CA ASN A 271 32.22 3.86 16.04
C ASN A 271 31.59 2.79 16.95
N LYS A 272 32.39 1.99 17.68
CA LYS A 272 31.91 0.83 18.45
C LYS A 272 30.76 1.16 19.39
N LYS A 273 30.81 2.32 20.05
CA LYS A 273 29.75 2.75 20.97
C LYS A 273 28.44 2.99 20.23
N ALA A 274 28.49 3.67 19.08
CA ALA A 274 27.32 3.92 18.25
C ALA A 274 26.75 2.61 17.70
N TYR A 275 27.59 1.75 17.10
CA TYR A 275 27.14 0.47 16.56
C TYR A 275 26.54 -0.44 17.63
N LEU A 276 27.21 -0.62 18.76
CA LEU A 276 26.69 -1.44 19.86
C LEU A 276 25.38 -0.89 20.41
N SER A 277 25.24 0.44 20.54
CA SER A 277 23.99 1.05 21.00
C SER A 277 22.83 0.85 20.02
N LEU A 278 23.08 0.95 18.72
CA LEU A 278 22.06 0.76 17.68
C LEU A 278 21.66 -0.70 17.55
N LEU A 279 22.64 -1.60 17.62
CA LEU A 279 22.38 -3.04 17.64
C LEU A 279 21.59 -3.43 18.89
N SER A 280 22.01 -2.97 20.07
CA SER A 280 21.32 -3.28 21.33
C SER A 280 19.88 -2.76 21.33
N ALA A 281 19.65 -1.56 20.81
CA ALA A 281 18.30 -1.00 20.68
C ALA A 281 17.44 -1.85 19.72
N SER A 282 17.99 -2.25 18.58
CA SER A 282 17.28 -3.08 17.59
C SER A 282 16.93 -4.45 18.15
N VAL A 283 17.88 -5.10 18.85
CA VAL A 283 17.67 -6.41 19.49
C VAL A 283 16.64 -6.29 20.62
N LEU A 284 16.75 -5.28 21.49
CA LEU A 284 15.79 -5.07 22.58
C LEU A 284 14.37 -4.87 22.04
N VAL A 285 14.20 -4.05 21.01
CA VAL A 285 12.87 -3.85 20.41
C VAL A 285 12.36 -5.11 19.71
N GLY A 286 13.24 -5.88 19.05
CA GLY A 286 12.87 -7.18 18.49
C GLY A 286 12.41 -8.17 19.57
N LEU A 287 13.06 -8.20 20.74
CA LEU A 287 12.65 -9.02 21.88
C LEU A 287 11.31 -8.56 22.47
N LEU A 288 11.09 -7.26 22.60
CA LEU A 288 9.81 -6.70 23.06
C LEU A 288 8.67 -7.01 22.07
N ALA A 289 8.96 -6.94 20.76
CA ALA A 289 7.99 -7.30 19.71
C ALA A 289 7.62 -8.78 19.80
N LEU A 290 8.60 -9.67 19.95
CA LEU A 290 8.38 -11.11 20.19
C LEU A 290 7.51 -11.36 21.42
N TYR A 291 7.84 -10.71 22.53
CA TYR A 291 7.08 -10.83 23.76
C TYR A 291 5.61 -10.38 23.55
N SER A 292 5.40 -9.26 22.88
CA SER A 292 4.05 -8.74 22.60
C SER A 292 3.24 -9.65 21.66
N ALA A 293 3.90 -10.27 20.69
CA ALA A 293 3.28 -11.12 19.68
C ALA A 293 2.79 -12.46 20.25
N GLY A 294 3.46 -13.00 21.29
CA GLY A 294 3.04 -14.22 21.97
C GLY A 294 1.83 -14.03 22.90
N TRP A 295 1.53 -12.79 23.30
CA TRP A 295 0.42 -12.47 24.22
C TRP A 295 -0.88 -12.07 23.50
N HIS A 296 -0.78 -11.50 22.30
CA HIS A 296 -1.93 -10.95 21.58
C HIS A 296 -2.17 -11.76 20.31
N GLY A 297 -3.05 -12.77 20.40
CA GLY A 297 -3.51 -13.58 19.27
C GLY A 297 -4.23 -12.81 18.16
N SER A 298 -4.34 -11.48 18.26
CA SER A 298 -4.86 -10.59 17.23
C SER A 298 -3.87 -9.44 16.98
N SER A 299 -3.46 -9.28 15.73
CA SER A 299 -2.95 -8.04 15.11
C SER A 299 -2.16 -7.07 16.01
N GLY A 300 -1.21 -7.58 16.79
CA GLY A 300 -0.33 -6.74 17.61
C GLY A 300 0.28 -5.61 16.78
N ASN A 301 0.32 -4.40 17.33
CA ASN A 301 0.72 -3.20 16.60
C ASN A 301 2.23 -3.22 16.26
N PHE A 302 2.61 -3.91 15.17
CA PHE A 302 3.99 -4.10 14.72
C PHE A 302 4.65 -2.81 14.17
N VAL A 303 3.90 -1.72 14.06
CA VAL A 303 4.36 -0.44 13.50
C VAL A 303 5.56 0.09 14.28
N PHE A 304 5.50 0.12 15.62
CA PHE A 304 6.59 0.67 16.43
C PHE A 304 7.90 -0.13 16.30
N PRO A 305 7.91 -1.48 16.43
CA PRO A 305 9.10 -2.27 16.15
C PRO A 305 9.71 -2.06 14.76
N ILE A 306 8.86 -2.02 13.73
CA ILE A 306 9.31 -1.78 12.35
C ILE A 306 9.97 -0.39 12.25
N LEU A 307 9.35 0.65 12.82
CA LEU A 307 9.92 2.01 12.82
C LEU A 307 11.27 2.09 13.54
N VAL A 308 11.48 1.37 14.64
CA VAL A 308 12.77 1.39 15.34
C VAL A 308 13.85 0.66 14.56
N VAL A 309 13.56 -0.53 14.02
CA VAL A 309 14.55 -1.32 13.26
C VAL A 309 14.99 -0.59 12.00
N THR A 310 14.06 0.01 11.29
CA THR A 310 14.33 0.83 10.10
C THR A 310 15.10 2.11 10.44
N LEU A 311 14.76 2.80 11.54
CA LEU A 311 15.50 3.97 12.02
C LEU A 311 16.94 3.62 12.40
N ALA A 312 17.13 2.52 13.12
CA ALA A 312 18.46 2.02 13.48
C ALA A 312 19.27 1.65 12.23
N THR A 313 18.66 0.96 11.27
CA THR A 313 19.27 0.62 9.97
C THR A 313 19.68 1.87 9.19
N SER A 314 18.81 2.88 9.17
CA SER A 314 19.10 4.17 8.55
C SER A 314 20.32 4.84 9.19
N TRP A 315 20.40 4.88 10.52
CA TRP A 315 21.54 5.47 11.23
C TRP A 315 22.83 4.69 11.11
N ILE A 316 22.76 3.36 11.01
CA ILE A 316 23.91 2.52 10.62
C ILE A 316 24.43 2.93 9.23
N GLY A 317 23.53 3.22 8.29
CA GLY A 317 23.87 3.80 6.97
C GLY A 317 24.56 5.16 7.06
N VAL A 318 24.08 6.04 7.94
CA VAL A 318 24.70 7.37 8.14
C VAL A 318 26.13 7.28 8.65
N LEU A 319 26.40 6.36 9.58
CA LEU A 319 27.72 6.19 10.20
C LEU A 319 28.83 5.79 9.22
N VAL A 320 28.47 5.18 8.08
CA VAL A 320 29.39 4.77 7.01
C VAL A 320 30.28 5.94 6.57
N PHE A 321 29.69 7.11 6.33
CA PHE A 321 30.40 8.27 5.81
C PHE A 321 30.58 9.38 6.85
N GLN A 322 29.64 9.56 7.78
CA GLN A 322 29.69 10.70 8.71
C GLN A 322 30.81 10.58 9.75
N SER A 323 31.22 9.35 10.10
CA SER A 323 32.32 9.15 11.05
C SER A 323 33.66 9.64 10.52
N ASP A 324 33.93 9.42 9.22
CA ASP A 324 35.14 9.88 8.53
C ASP A 324 35.05 11.34 8.05
N ASN A 325 33.84 11.85 7.88
CA ASN A 325 33.56 13.25 7.58
C ASN A 325 33.95 14.16 8.76
N HIS A 326 33.85 13.64 9.98
CA HIS A 326 34.24 14.33 11.20
C HIS A 326 35.76 14.50 11.26
N ARG A 327 36.24 15.76 11.30
CA ARG A 327 37.66 16.18 11.31
C ARG A 327 38.46 15.91 10.03
N ASP A 328 37.81 15.82 8.88
CA ASP A 328 38.48 15.63 7.58
C ASP A 328 39.41 14.41 7.50
N ARG A 329 39.14 13.38 8.32
CA ARG A 329 39.93 12.14 8.36
C ARG A 329 39.92 11.42 7.03
N ILE A 330 38.85 11.56 6.25
CA ILE A 330 38.80 10.97 4.92
C ILE A 330 39.90 11.51 3.99
N ARG A 331 40.26 12.78 4.14
CA ARG A 331 41.28 13.44 3.32
C ARG A 331 42.66 12.86 3.60
N TYR A 332 42.92 12.47 4.85
CA TYR A 332 44.15 11.76 5.22
C TYR A 332 44.34 10.49 4.37
N PHE A 333 43.29 9.68 4.17
CA PHE A 333 43.39 8.48 3.33
C PHE A 333 43.64 8.81 1.85
N ALA A 334 43.09 9.91 1.35
CA ALA A 334 43.35 10.38 -0.02
C ALA A 334 44.81 10.83 -0.20
N GLU A 335 45.34 11.58 0.77
CA GLU A 335 46.71 12.10 0.76
C GLU A 335 47.75 10.98 0.89
N HIS A 336 47.42 9.88 1.55
CA HIS A 336 48.28 8.70 1.70
C HIS A 336 48.06 7.66 0.58
N GLY A 337 47.36 8.02 -0.49
CA GLY A 337 47.22 7.18 -1.69
C GLY A 337 46.38 5.91 -1.50
N VAL A 338 45.53 5.84 -0.48
CA VAL A 338 44.66 4.68 -0.28
C VAL A 338 43.59 4.64 -1.36
N SER A 339 43.42 3.47 -1.98
CA SER A 339 42.46 3.33 -3.08
C SER A 339 41.03 3.66 -2.62
N PRO A 340 40.23 4.40 -3.42
CA PRO A 340 38.84 4.70 -3.08
C PRO A 340 37.98 3.45 -2.92
N ARG A 341 38.27 2.39 -3.68
CA ARG A 341 37.54 1.11 -3.63
C ARG A 341 37.77 0.39 -2.32
N THR A 342 39.04 0.30 -1.89
CA THR A 342 39.40 -0.27 -0.58
C THR A 342 38.76 0.54 0.53
N THR A 343 38.82 1.87 0.41
CA THR A 343 38.23 2.78 1.38
C THR A 343 36.74 2.51 1.50
N TRP A 344 35.97 2.54 0.40
CA TRP A 344 34.53 2.24 0.43
C TRP A 344 34.25 0.88 1.05
N LEU A 345 34.96 -0.18 0.61
CA LEU A 345 34.71 -1.55 1.06
C LEU A 345 34.87 -1.67 2.58
N THR A 346 35.93 -1.13 3.17
CA THR A 346 36.15 -1.23 4.62
C THR A 346 35.11 -0.47 5.44
N ARG A 347 34.43 0.54 4.88
CA ARG A 347 33.34 1.28 5.56
C ARG A 347 31.98 0.59 5.40
N GLN A 348 31.81 -0.26 4.38
CA GLN A 348 30.58 -1.02 4.18
C GLN A 348 30.57 -2.34 4.95
N LEU A 349 31.70 -3.04 5.04
CA LEU A 349 31.76 -4.41 5.58
C LEU A 349 31.17 -4.53 7.00
N LEU A 350 31.54 -3.63 7.91
CA LEU A 350 31.04 -3.68 9.29
C LEU A 350 29.55 -3.31 9.39
N PRO A 351 29.09 -2.15 8.88
CA PRO A 351 27.68 -1.76 8.93
C PRO A 351 26.76 -2.75 8.21
N PHE A 352 27.17 -3.23 7.03
CA PHE A 352 26.43 -4.22 6.28
C PHE A 352 26.36 -5.56 7.02
N GLY A 353 27.46 -5.98 7.66
CA GLY A 353 27.47 -7.14 8.55
C GLY A 353 26.47 -7.03 9.70
N PHE A 354 26.35 -5.84 10.32
CA PHE A 354 25.33 -5.59 11.35
C PHE A 354 23.91 -5.67 10.80
N VAL A 355 23.63 -5.11 9.61
CA VAL A 355 22.32 -5.22 8.97
C VAL A 355 22.00 -6.68 8.64
N CYS A 356 22.96 -7.46 8.15
CA CYS A 356 22.79 -8.89 7.91
C CYS A 356 22.50 -9.65 9.21
N LEU A 357 23.22 -9.35 10.29
CA LEU A 357 23.02 -9.99 11.60
C LEU A 357 21.66 -9.63 12.21
N ALA A 358 21.22 -8.38 12.08
CA ALA A 358 19.88 -7.95 12.49
C ALA A 358 18.80 -8.67 11.68
N ASN A 359 19.00 -8.85 10.37
CA ASN A 359 18.11 -9.66 9.52
C ASN A 359 18.09 -11.12 9.98
N LEU A 360 19.25 -11.76 10.21
CA LEU A 360 19.33 -13.13 10.73
C LEU A 360 18.58 -13.29 12.05
N PHE A 361 18.70 -12.32 12.95
CA PHE A 361 17.94 -12.29 14.19
C PHE A 361 16.43 -12.19 13.93
N TYR A 362 16.02 -11.33 12.98
CA TYR A 362 14.63 -11.24 12.55
C TYR A 362 14.14 -12.53 11.88
N LEU A 363 14.98 -13.25 11.13
CA LEU A 363 14.64 -14.57 10.57
C LEU A 363 14.33 -15.55 11.69
N PHE A 364 15.15 -15.56 12.75
CA PHE A 364 14.97 -16.43 13.89
C PHE A 364 13.67 -16.11 14.64
N VAL A 365 13.40 -14.82 14.85
CA VAL A 365 12.16 -14.29 15.44
C VAL A 365 10.93 -14.70 14.61
N LEU A 366 10.97 -14.45 13.31
CA LEU A 366 9.86 -14.72 12.41
C LEU A 366 9.65 -16.24 12.29
N ALA A 367 10.69 -17.04 12.08
CA ALA A 367 10.57 -18.50 12.03
C ALA A 367 9.92 -19.08 13.30
N ARG A 368 10.20 -18.51 14.48
CA ARG A 368 9.51 -18.89 15.72
C ARG A 368 8.04 -18.47 15.72
N TYR A 369 7.73 -17.27 15.24
CA TYR A 369 6.36 -16.78 15.13
C TYR A 369 5.52 -17.56 14.11
N ILE A 370 6.08 -17.87 12.95
CA ILE A 370 5.48 -18.66 11.87
C ILE A 370 5.10 -20.05 12.37
N ASN A 371 6.01 -20.71 13.08
CA ASN A 371 5.74 -22.02 13.69
C ASN A 371 4.63 -21.94 14.76
N ALA A 372 4.36 -20.76 15.32
CA ALA A 372 3.28 -20.56 16.28
C ALA A 372 1.94 -20.19 15.62
N ASN A 373 1.96 -19.53 14.46
CA ASN A 373 0.78 -19.04 13.73
C ASN A 373 0.91 -19.31 12.22
N PRO A 374 0.44 -20.46 11.70
CA PRO A 374 0.61 -20.87 10.31
C PRO A 374 -0.29 -20.10 9.31
N SER A 375 -0.75 -18.89 9.62
CA SER A 375 -1.57 -18.09 8.69
C SER A 375 -0.78 -17.73 7.42
N GLU A 376 -1.45 -17.78 6.27
CA GLU A 376 -0.88 -17.68 4.91
C GLU A 376 -0.23 -16.31 4.57
N ASP A 377 -0.49 -15.26 5.35
CA ASP A 377 -0.05 -13.88 5.06
C ASP A 377 1.34 -13.50 5.62
N GLN A 378 2.34 -14.35 5.40
CA GLN A 378 3.68 -14.10 5.93
C GLN A 378 4.58 -13.39 4.92
N LEU A 379 5.07 -12.22 5.31
CA LEU A 379 5.99 -11.43 4.50
C LEU A 379 7.32 -12.19 4.34
N PRO A 380 7.73 -12.55 3.11
CA PRO A 380 8.86 -13.45 2.94
C PRO A 380 10.18 -12.79 3.34
N LEU A 381 11.06 -13.56 3.96
CA LEU A 381 12.30 -13.10 4.58
C LEU A 381 13.25 -12.35 3.64
N TRP A 382 13.33 -12.81 2.39
CA TRP A 382 14.14 -12.14 1.38
C TRP A 382 13.64 -10.72 1.12
N LEU A 383 12.33 -10.47 1.19
CA LEU A 383 11.74 -9.14 1.00
C LEU A 383 12.08 -8.22 2.18
N ALA A 384 12.06 -8.71 3.42
CA ALA A 384 12.50 -7.96 4.60
C ALA A 384 13.99 -7.56 4.50
N PHE A 385 14.84 -8.45 4.00
CA PHE A 385 16.25 -8.15 3.73
C PHE A 385 16.40 -7.02 2.71
N TRP A 386 15.72 -7.10 1.56
CA TRP A 386 15.77 -6.05 0.54
C TRP A 386 15.22 -4.73 1.05
N PHE A 387 14.18 -4.76 1.88
CA PHE A 387 13.62 -3.58 2.52
C PHE A 387 14.63 -2.87 3.44
N LEU A 388 15.32 -3.61 4.31
CA LEU A 388 16.36 -3.03 5.17
C LEU A 388 17.60 -2.60 4.38
N ALA A 389 18.01 -3.37 3.37
CA ALA A 389 19.10 -3.01 2.46
C ALA A 389 18.79 -1.71 1.68
N PHE A 390 17.54 -1.52 1.26
CA PHE A 390 17.06 -0.31 0.62
C PHE A 390 17.20 0.90 1.54
N ILE A 391 16.68 0.80 2.77
CA ILE A 391 16.79 1.88 3.76
C ILE A 391 18.25 2.21 4.05
N TYR A 392 19.07 1.18 4.28
CA TYR A 392 20.51 1.34 4.49
C TYR A 392 21.19 2.04 3.31
N GLY A 393 20.90 1.63 2.07
CA GLY A 393 21.44 2.17 0.82
C GLY A 393 21.13 3.65 0.63
N TYR A 394 19.87 4.06 0.74
CA TYR A 394 19.48 5.46 0.59
C TYR A 394 20.02 6.34 1.72
N SER A 395 20.08 5.81 2.95
CA SER A 395 20.63 6.55 4.08
C SER A 395 22.14 6.82 3.95
N GLN A 396 22.92 5.83 3.51
CA GLN A 396 24.35 6.05 3.25
C GLN A 396 24.57 7.01 2.07
N TRP A 397 23.72 6.94 1.04
CA TRP A 397 23.82 7.81 -0.12
C TRP A 397 23.56 9.27 0.28
N PHE A 398 22.49 9.51 1.04
CA PHE A 398 22.20 10.84 1.58
C PHE A 398 23.32 11.35 2.51
N ALA A 399 23.86 10.48 3.36
CA ALA A 399 25.00 10.82 4.22
C ALA A 399 26.27 11.17 3.43
N GLN A 400 26.45 10.68 2.21
CA GLN A 400 27.58 11.10 1.36
C GLN A 400 27.36 12.52 0.78
N LEU A 401 26.10 12.89 0.50
CA LEU A 401 25.72 14.20 -0.06
C LEU A 401 25.82 15.31 0.99
N VAL A 402 25.43 15.03 2.23
CA VAL A 402 25.29 16.04 3.28
C VAL A 402 26.51 16.04 4.20
N ARG A 403 27.17 17.20 4.33
CA ARG A 403 28.36 17.32 5.18
C ARG A 403 28.06 17.40 6.67
N ASN A 404 26.87 17.83 7.06
CA ASN A 404 26.53 17.99 8.47
C ASN A 404 26.00 16.64 9.02
N PRO A 405 26.60 16.09 10.08
CA PRO A 405 26.17 14.81 10.64
C PRO A 405 24.74 14.87 11.18
N VAL A 406 24.34 15.98 11.82
CA VAL A 406 22.99 16.12 12.37
C VAL A 406 21.94 16.14 11.25
N LEU A 407 22.19 16.90 10.18
CA LEU A 407 21.32 16.90 9.00
C LEU A 407 21.23 15.51 8.36
N SER A 408 22.33 14.75 8.36
CA SER A 408 22.35 13.39 7.82
C SER A 408 21.55 12.43 8.70
N VAL A 409 21.66 12.50 10.03
CA VAL A 409 20.92 11.63 10.96
C VAL A 409 19.41 11.87 10.88
N ILE A 410 18.99 13.12 10.73
CA ILE A 410 17.56 13.49 10.63
C ILE A 410 17.03 13.26 9.21
N GLY A 411 17.78 13.68 8.19
CA GLY A 411 17.34 13.62 6.80
C GLY A 411 17.40 12.22 6.18
N SER A 412 18.33 11.35 6.60
CA SER A 412 18.48 10.03 5.99
C SER A 412 17.27 9.12 6.16
N PRO A 413 16.68 8.95 7.37
CA PRO A 413 15.43 8.20 7.51
C PRO A 413 14.33 8.77 6.62
N ILE A 414 14.19 10.10 6.58
CA ILE A 414 13.16 10.78 5.78
C ILE A 414 13.35 10.46 4.30
N VAL A 415 14.55 10.63 3.76
CA VAL A 415 14.86 10.33 2.35
C VAL A 415 14.69 8.85 2.03
N ALA A 416 15.10 7.95 2.92
CA ALA A 416 14.89 6.51 2.76
C ALA A 416 13.40 6.17 2.71
N TYR A 417 12.59 6.74 3.59
CA TYR A 417 11.14 6.55 3.61
C TYR A 417 10.43 7.19 2.41
N MET A 418 10.90 8.34 1.93
CA MET A 418 10.40 8.95 0.70
C MET A 418 10.69 8.06 -0.51
N ALA A 419 11.92 7.56 -0.63
CA ALA A 419 12.30 6.65 -1.70
C ALA A 419 11.50 5.34 -1.63
N LEU A 420 11.25 4.85 -0.41
CA LEU A 420 10.45 3.65 -0.17
C LEU A 420 8.97 3.90 -0.52
N GLY A 421 8.41 5.03 -0.12
CA GLY A 421 7.05 5.45 -0.49
C GLY A 421 6.91 5.60 -2.00
N TYR A 422 7.93 6.14 -2.68
CA TYR A 422 7.99 6.17 -4.14
C TYR A 422 8.04 4.77 -4.75
N VAL A 423 8.85 3.85 -4.21
CA VAL A 423 8.85 2.44 -4.65
C VAL A 423 7.47 1.82 -4.47
N PHE A 424 6.84 1.97 -3.30
CA PHE A 424 5.49 1.47 -3.06
C PHE A 424 4.48 2.07 -4.03
N PHE A 425 4.52 3.38 -4.27
CA PHE A 425 3.70 4.01 -5.30
C PHE A 425 3.96 3.39 -6.68
N THR A 426 5.21 3.12 -7.06
CA THR A 426 5.49 2.50 -8.37
C THR A 426 5.04 1.04 -8.45
N LEU A 427 5.05 0.30 -7.33
CA LEU A 427 4.57 -1.07 -7.26
C LEU A 427 3.04 -1.14 -7.25
N PHE A 428 2.38 -0.25 -6.52
CA PHE A 428 0.94 -0.31 -6.24
C PHE A 428 0.10 0.73 -6.98
N SER A 429 0.71 1.68 -7.67
CA SER A 429 0.03 2.64 -8.55
C SER A 429 0.43 2.47 -10.01
N VAL A 430 1.63 1.92 -10.27
CA VAL A 430 2.16 1.65 -11.62
C VAL A 430 2.31 0.15 -11.91
N SER A 431 2.14 -0.76 -10.94
CA SER A 431 2.43 -2.21 -11.08
C SER A 431 3.82 -2.49 -11.68
N SER A 432 4.82 -1.75 -11.24
CA SER A 432 6.20 -1.95 -11.70
C SER A 432 6.69 -3.34 -11.30
N ARG A 433 7.51 -3.97 -12.14
CA ARG A 433 8.10 -5.29 -11.85
C ARG A 433 9.00 -5.23 -10.60
N ILE A 434 9.01 -6.29 -9.79
CA ILE A 434 9.84 -6.42 -8.57
C ILE A 434 11.34 -6.19 -8.88
N LEU A 435 11.79 -6.54 -10.09
CA LEU A 435 13.18 -6.29 -10.53
C LEU A 435 13.59 -4.82 -10.39
N TYR A 436 12.67 -3.87 -10.58
CA TYR A 436 12.98 -2.45 -10.40
C TYR A 436 13.25 -2.09 -8.93
N ILE A 437 12.63 -2.78 -7.96
CA ILE A 437 12.96 -2.61 -6.54
C ILE A 437 14.42 -2.96 -6.30
N VAL A 438 14.87 -4.08 -6.88
CA VAL A 438 16.27 -4.54 -6.76
C VAL A 438 17.20 -3.51 -7.38
N ILE A 439 16.90 -3.02 -8.58
CA ILE A 439 17.69 -1.98 -9.25
C ILE A 439 17.74 -0.71 -8.40
N LEU A 440 16.59 -0.20 -7.94
CA LEU A 440 16.50 1.00 -7.09
C LEU A 440 17.21 0.83 -5.75
N THR A 441 17.25 -0.40 -5.19
CA THR A 441 18.03 -0.71 -3.99
C THR A 441 19.54 -0.62 -4.25
N VAL A 442 20.01 -1.10 -5.40
CA VAL A 442 21.45 -1.17 -5.74
C VAL A 442 22.01 0.19 -6.20
N VAL A 443 21.19 0.99 -6.88
CA VAL A 443 21.51 2.34 -7.38
C VAL A 443 22.29 3.23 -6.37
N PRO A 444 21.84 3.43 -5.11
CA PRO A 444 22.56 4.25 -4.15
C PRO A 444 23.96 3.70 -3.79
N PHE A 445 24.16 2.37 -3.80
CA PHE A 445 25.47 1.77 -3.53
C PHE A 445 26.45 2.01 -4.69
N ILE A 446 25.97 1.88 -5.93
CA ILE A 446 26.78 2.21 -7.11
C ILE A 446 27.16 3.69 -7.08
N ALA A 447 26.22 4.56 -6.70
CA ALA A 447 26.47 5.99 -6.57
C ALA A 447 27.57 6.28 -5.57
N THR A 448 27.49 5.70 -4.37
CA THR A 448 28.47 5.95 -3.31
C THR A 448 29.84 5.39 -3.66
N TRP A 449 29.88 4.25 -4.35
CA TRP A 449 31.10 3.62 -4.85
C TRP A 449 31.81 4.49 -5.90
N TRP A 450 31.11 4.93 -6.96
CA TRP A 450 31.74 5.74 -8.03
C TRP A 450 32.16 7.13 -7.54
N MET A 451 31.40 7.70 -6.60
CA MET A 451 31.66 9.05 -6.10
C MET A 451 32.67 9.10 -4.96
N MET A 452 33.12 7.93 -4.48
CA MET A 452 34.03 7.82 -3.35
C MET A 452 35.30 8.65 -3.53
N ARG A 453 35.95 8.60 -4.69
CA ARG A 453 37.18 9.36 -4.95
C ARG A 453 36.98 10.87 -4.77
N ARG A 454 35.91 11.43 -5.37
CA ARG A 454 35.61 12.86 -5.28
C ARG A 454 35.20 13.28 -3.87
N TRP A 455 34.50 12.39 -3.17
CA TRP A 455 34.12 12.60 -1.78
C TRP A 455 35.36 12.61 -0.86
N MET A 456 36.29 11.67 -1.04
CA MET A 456 37.58 11.64 -0.34
C MET A 456 38.40 12.91 -0.58
N ASP A 457 38.44 13.38 -1.82
CA ASP A 457 39.15 14.62 -2.21
C ASP A 457 38.42 15.91 -1.79
N ARG A 458 37.22 15.81 -1.19
CA ARG A 458 36.34 16.95 -0.88
C ARG A 458 35.96 17.82 -2.09
N ARG A 459 35.98 17.26 -3.30
CA ARG A 459 35.70 17.97 -4.55
C ARG A 459 34.21 17.89 -4.92
N PHE A 460 33.39 18.70 -4.24
CA PHE A 460 31.95 18.82 -4.48
C PHE A 460 31.61 19.81 -5.62
N GLY A 461 32.24 19.63 -6.78
CA GLY A 461 32.01 20.49 -7.95
C GLY A 461 30.70 20.17 -8.70
N ARG A 462 30.43 20.89 -9.79
CA ARG A 462 29.24 20.66 -10.64
C ARG A 462 29.10 19.20 -11.08
N ARG A 463 30.21 18.57 -11.50
CA ARG A 463 30.22 17.15 -11.90
C ARG A 463 29.79 16.19 -10.78
N PHE A 464 29.99 16.56 -9.51
CA PHE A 464 29.54 15.74 -8.38
C PHE A 464 28.01 15.78 -8.28
N TRP A 465 27.45 16.98 -8.29
CA TRP A 465 26.01 17.18 -8.22
C TRP A 465 25.27 16.69 -9.47
N CYS A 466 25.79 16.93 -10.67
CA CYS A 466 25.19 16.43 -11.92
C CYS A 466 25.10 14.91 -11.94
N PHE A 467 26.09 14.20 -11.41
CA PHE A 467 26.06 12.74 -11.38
C PHE A 467 24.94 12.22 -10.45
N HIS A 468 24.81 12.77 -9.25
CA HIS A 468 23.73 12.39 -8.33
C HIS A 468 22.35 12.80 -8.85
N ALA A 469 22.23 13.96 -9.51
CA ALA A 469 21.00 14.39 -10.15
C ALA A 469 20.61 13.45 -11.31
N ALA A 470 21.56 13.04 -12.14
CA ALA A 470 21.32 12.09 -13.23
C ALA A 470 20.86 10.72 -12.70
N LEU A 471 21.47 10.25 -11.60
CA LEU A 471 21.09 9.01 -10.96
C LEU A 471 19.67 9.09 -10.35
N LEU A 472 19.33 10.20 -9.70
CA LEU A 472 17.99 10.42 -9.16
C LEU A 472 16.95 10.48 -10.29
N LEU A 473 17.27 11.18 -11.39
CA LEU A 473 16.41 11.22 -12.57
C LEU A 473 16.21 9.82 -13.17
N PHE A 474 17.29 9.02 -13.26
CA PHE A 474 17.20 7.64 -13.70
C PHE A 474 16.28 6.81 -12.79
N ALA A 475 16.44 6.92 -11.46
CA ALA A 475 15.58 6.23 -10.50
C ALA A 475 14.09 6.61 -10.63
N ILE A 476 13.79 7.88 -10.90
CA ILE A 476 12.41 8.39 -11.07
C ILE A 476 11.81 8.01 -12.43
N THR A 477 12.62 7.93 -13.48
CA THR A 477 12.15 7.66 -14.85
C THR A 477 12.02 6.17 -15.15
N LEU A 478 12.75 5.31 -14.44
CA LEU A 478 12.74 3.87 -14.68
C LEU A 478 11.33 3.24 -14.61
N PRO A 479 10.49 3.50 -13.59
CA PRO A 479 9.11 2.97 -13.55
C PRO A 479 8.20 3.55 -14.63
N ILE A 480 8.44 4.80 -15.05
CA ILE A 480 7.71 5.45 -16.14
C ILE A 480 8.03 4.75 -17.46
N GLY A 481 9.27 4.31 -17.65
CA GLY A 481 9.68 3.48 -18.78
C GLY A 481 8.92 2.16 -18.84
N ASP A 482 8.74 1.47 -17.71
CA ASP A 482 7.93 0.24 -17.63
C ASP A 482 6.47 0.48 -17.98
N LEU A 483 5.88 1.55 -17.42
CA LEU A 483 4.52 1.95 -17.74
C LEU A 483 4.36 2.24 -19.24
N THR A 484 5.29 3.03 -19.79
CA THR A 484 5.27 3.40 -21.21
C THR A 484 5.40 2.16 -22.09
N TRP A 485 6.33 1.26 -21.75
CA TRP A 485 6.49 -0.02 -22.45
C TRP A 485 5.20 -0.85 -22.38
N PHE A 486 4.56 -0.94 -21.22
CA PHE A 486 3.31 -1.67 -21.03
C PHE A 486 2.17 -1.08 -21.86
N VAL A 487 2.01 0.25 -21.85
CA VAL A 487 0.98 0.95 -22.62
C VAL A 487 1.21 0.78 -24.13
N LEU A 488 2.46 0.92 -24.60
CA LEU A 488 2.79 0.79 -26.02
C LEU A 488 2.64 -0.64 -26.56
N ASN A 489 2.91 -1.64 -25.73
CA ASN A 489 2.74 -3.05 -26.11
C ASN A 489 1.36 -3.59 -25.74
N SER A 490 0.40 -2.71 -25.42
CA SER A 490 -0.93 -3.16 -25.10
C SER A 490 -1.71 -3.65 -26.30
N PRO A 491 -2.22 -4.90 -26.26
CA PRO A 491 -3.04 -5.38 -27.34
C PRO A 491 -4.30 -4.53 -27.39
N ASP A 492 -4.69 -4.19 -28.59
CA ASP A 492 -5.83 -3.33 -28.91
C ASP A 492 -6.57 -3.94 -30.09
N MET A 493 -7.80 -3.48 -30.31
CA MET A 493 -8.56 -3.83 -31.51
C MET A 493 -7.96 -3.15 -32.75
N PRO A 494 -7.87 -3.83 -33.90
CA PRO A 494 -7.52 -3.19 -35.17
C PRO A 494 -8.45 -2.02 -35.51
N ASP A 495 -7.91 -0.94 -36.07
CA ASP A 495 -8.66 0.31 -36.28
C ASP A 495 -9.79 0.16 -37.33
N ASP A 496 -9.61 -0.70 -38.32
CA ASP A 496 -10.64 -1.06 -39.30
C ASP A 496 -11.84 -1.75 -38.63
N VAL A 497 -11.58 -2.64 -37.68
CA VAL A 497 -12.64 -3.28 -36.87
C VAL A 497 -13.33 -2.24 -35.99
N LYS A 498 -12.61 -1.29 -35.38
CA LYS A 498 -13.24 -0.20 -34.60
C LYS A 498 -14.18 0.64 -35.46
N VAL A 499 -13.78 0.97 -36.69
CA VAL A 499 -14.63 1.73 -37.63
C VAL A 499 -15.86 0.92 -38.02
N ALA A 500 -15.69 -0.37 -38.30
CA ALA A 500 -16.80 -1.27 -38.62
C ALA A 500 -17.80 -1.37 -37.44
N LEU A 501 -17.30 -1.58 -36.23
CA LEU A 501 -18.14 -1.67 -35.02
C LEU A 501 -18.82 -0.36 -34.66
N ARG A 502 -18.20 0.80 -34.89
CA ARG A 502 -18.88 2.10 -34.71
C ARG A 502 -20.05 2.24 -35.67
N LYS A 503 -19.85 1.83 -36.92
CA LYS A 503 -20.92 1.86 -37.93
C LYS A 503 -22.05 0.91 -37.56
N GLU A 504 -21.73 -0.35 -37.22
CA GLU A 504 -22.70 -1.37 -36.80
C GLU A 504 -23.42 -0.94 -35.50
N GLY A 505 -22.66 -0.53 -34.48
CA GLY A 505 -23.17 -0.09 -33.18
C GLY A 505 -23.98 1.20 -33.23
N SER A 506 -23.75 2.09 -34.20
CA SER A 506 -24.59 3.30 -34.39
C SER A 506 -26.03 2.99 -34.79
N GLN A 507 -26.26 1.82 -35.37
CA GLN A 507 -27.58 1.35 -35.76
C GLN A 507 -28.27 0.57 -34.64
N ILE A 508 -27.49 0.10 -33.65
CA ILE A 508 -28.00 -0.62 -32.49
C ILE A 508 -28.33 0.41 -31.40
N GLY A 509 -29.57 0.41 -30.91
CA GLY A 509 -30.00 1.32 -29.85
C GLY A 509 -29.21 1.16 -28.54
N GLU A 510 -29.40 2.11 -27.63
CA GLU A 510 -28.79 2.04 -26.30
C GLU A 510 -29.54 1.06 -25.39
N SER A 511 -28.78 0.33 -24.57
CA SER A 511 -29.37 -0.58 -23.59
C SER A 511 -30.39 0.16 -22.72
N PRO A 512 -31.61 -0.35 -22.57
CA PRO A 512 -32.54 0.21 -21.61
C PRO A 512 -31.89 0.13 -20.21
N ASN A 513 -31.86 1.26 -19.50
CA ASN A 513 -31.37 1.34 -18.11
C ASN A 513 -32.33 0.67 -17.09
N HIS A 514 -33.34 -0.06 -17.57
CA HIS A 514 -34.39 -0.64 -16.74
C HIS A 514 -33.97 -2.04 -16.27
N TYR A 515 -33.62 -2.16 -14.99
CA TYR A 515 -33.46 -3.43 -14.27
C TYR A 515 -34.83 -4.01 -13.82
N ASP A 516 -35.94 -3.47 -14.34
CA ASP A 516 -37.18 -3.30 -13.56
C ASP A 516 -38.31 -4.36 -13.68
N PRO A 517 -38.15 -5.57 -14.24
CA PRO A 517 -39.08 -6.66 -13.92
C PRO A 517 -38.63 -7.48 -12.71
N PHE A 518 -37.33 -7.53 -12.43
CA PHE A 518 -36.74 -8.34 -11.35
C PHE A 518 -36.15 -7.48 -10.21
N ARG A 519 -36.34 -6.15 -10.24
CA ARG A 519 -36.03 -5.29 -9.10
C ARG A 519 -36.91 -5.69 -7.92
N PHE A 520 -36.41 -6.63 -7.14
CA PHE A 520 -36.89 -6.86 -5.79
C PHE A 520 -36.80 -5.52 -5.06
N ASN A 521 -37.85 -5.18 -4.32
CA ASN A 521 -37.68 -4.25 -3.21
C ASN A 521 -36.55 -4.82 -2.34
N ARG A 522 -35.34 -4.28 -2.49
CA ARG A 522 -34.24 -4.42 -1.51
C ARG A 522 -34.64 -3.90 -0.12
N SER A 523 -35.93 -3.61 0.14
CA SER A 523 -36.48 -3.12 1.39
C SER A 523 -36.54 -4.17 2.49
N LEU A 524 -35.93 -5.34 2.30
CA LEU A 524 -35.42 -6.13 3.40
C LEU A 524 -33.91 -6.02 3.39
N ASP A 525 -33.42 -4.81 3.72
CA ASP A 525 -32.39 -4.71 4.74
C ASP A 525 -32.94 -5.42 5.98
N GLU A 526 -33.00 -6.77 5.97
CA GLU A 526 -32.84 -7.47 7.22
C GLU A 526 -31.46 -7.01 7.71
N PRO A 527 -31.37 -6.31 8.85
CA PRO A 527 -30.08 -5.94 9.38
C PRO A 527 -29.23 -7.22 9.38
N ASN A 528 -27.96 -7.10 9.01
CA ASN A 528 -26.93 -8.17 9.03
C ASN A 528 -26.75 -8.85 10.42
N THR A 529 -27.74 -8.74 11.31
CA THR A 529 -27.86 -9.23 12.66
C THR A 529 -28.61 -10.56 12.79
N VAL A 530 -29.28 -11.07 11.74
CA VAL A 530 -29.89 -12.41 11.82
C VAL A 530 -28.85 -13.47 11.52
N VAL A 531 -28.34 -14.07 12.59
CA VAL A 531 -27.54 -15.31 12.57
C VAL A 531 -28.29 -16.35 11.72
N ASN A 532 -27.72 -16.72 10.57
CA ASN A 532 -28.10 -17.83 9.68
C ASN A 532 -29.55 -18.33 9.85
N PRO A 533 -30.54 -17.80 9.10
CA PRO A 533 -31.91 -18.29 9.18
C PRO A 533 -31.97 -19.79 8.86
N THR A 534 -32.87 -20.52 9.53
CA THR A 534 -33.11 -21.95 9.30
C THR A 534 -33.54 -22.20 7.85
N VAL A 535 -33.33 -23.42 7.36
CA VAL A 535 -33.66 -23.80 5.97
C VAL A 535 -35.14 -23.57 5.71
N GLU A 536 -36.01 -23.88 6.67
CA GLU A 536 -37.46 -23.71 6.60
C GLU A 536 -37.82 -22.23 6.44
N ARG A 537 -37.17 -21.32 7.19
CA ARG A 537 -37.44 -19.89 7.07
C ARG A 537 -36.96 -19.32 5.73
N ARG A 538 -35.86 -19.84 5.18
CA ARG A 538 -35.40 -19.47 3.84
C ARG A 538 -36.38 -19.94 2.75
N LEU A 539 -36.96 -21.13 2.92
CA LEU A 539 -38.00 -21.66 2.03
C LEU A 539 -39.28 -20.83 2.11
N GLU A 540 -39.75 -20.49 3.31
CA GLU A 540 -40.92 -19.62 3.50
C GLU A 540 -40.72 -18.23 2.86
N LEU A 541 -39.54 -17.63 3.03
CA LEU A 541 -39.23 -16.34 2.43
C LEU A 541 -39.15 -16.41 0.90
N ALA A 542 -38.58 -17.48 0.35
CA ALA A 542 -38.57 -17.72 -1.09
C ALA A 542 -39.99 -17.90 -1.65
N GLU A 543 -40.87 -18.58 -0.91
CA GLU A 543 -42.29 -18.76 -1.26
C GLU A 543 -43.06 -17.45 -1.25
N GLN A 544 -42.87 -16.61 -0.23
CA GLN A 544 -43.52 -15.29 -0.14
C GLN A 544 -43.10 -14.34 -1.27
N GLN A 545 -41.95 -14.57 -1.90
CA GLN A 545 -41.40 -13.73 -2.98
C GLN A 545 -41.73 -14.23 -4.40
N SER A 546 -42.48 -15.33 -4.52
CA SER A 546 -42.69 -16.08 -5.78
C SER A 546 -44.09 -15.90 -6.38
N ASP A 547 -44.57 -14.67 -6.56
CA ASP A 547 -45.67 -14.43 -7.53
C ASP A 547 -45.11 -14.58 -8.96
N THR A 548 -45.04 -15.82 -9.42
CA THR A 548 -44.48 -16.19 -10.73
C THR A 548 -45.34 -15.64 -11.86
N GLN A 549 -46.67 -15.61 -11.69
CA GLN A 549 -47.59 -15.17 -12.74
C GLN A 549 -47.48 -13.66 -12.96
N ASP A 550 -47.43 -12.86 -11.89
CA ASP A 550 -47.20 -11.40 -12.01
C ASP A 550 -45.87 -11.11 -12.73
N LYS A 551 -44.82 -11.89 -12.46
CA LYS A 551 -43.53 -11.76 -13.18
C LYS A 551 -43.66 -12.10 -14.66
N ILE A 552 -44.39 -13.16 -15.00
CA ILE A 552 -44.67 -13.56 -16.40
C ILE A 552 -45.43 -12.45 -17.11
N ASP A 553 -46.53 -11.98 -16.53
CA ASP A 553 -47.42 -10.97 -17.12
C ASP A 553 -46.67 -9.66 -17.36
N ARG A 554 -45.88 -9.21 -16.38
CA ARG A 554 -45.01 -8.04 -16.52
C ARG A 554 -43.97 -8.23 -17.62
N LEU A 555 -43.33 -9.39 -17.70
CA LEU A 555 -42.33 -9.65 -18.72
C LEU A 555 -42.95 -9.64 -20.12
N GLN A 556 -44.11 -10.27 -20.29
CA GLN A 556 -44.85 -10.27 -21.55
C GLN A 556 -45.30 -8.87 -21.94
N GLN A 557 -45.80 -8.08 -20.98
CA GLN A 557 -46.15 -6.68 -21.19
C GLN A 557 -44.94 -5.89 -21.69
N ILE A 558 -43.78 -6.02 -21.04
CA ILE A 558 -42.53 -5.36 -21.47
C ILE A 558 -42.13 -5.82 -22.88
N MET A 559 -42.20 -7.13 -23.16
CA MET A 559 -41.85 -7.70 -24.47
C MET A 559 -42.77 -7.24 -25.61
N SER A 560 -44.02 -6.86 -25.29
CA SER A 560 -45.01 -6.37 -26.26
C SER A 560 -44.85 -4.88 -26.60
N GLY A 561 -44.09 -4.11 -25.82
CA GLY A 561 -43.90 -2.67 -26.02
C GLY A 561 -43.15 -2.32 -27.31
N SER A 562 -43.59 -1.26 -28.01
CA SER A 562 -42.87 -0.71 -29.16
C SER A 562 -41.51 -0.15 -28.72
N GLY A 563 -40.41 -0.68 -29.27
CA GLY A 563 -39.06 -0.28 -28.87
C GLY A 563 -38.43 -1.16 -27.79
N TYR A 564 -39.01 -2.33 -27.50
CA TYR A 564 -38.42 -3.32 -26.60
C TYR A 564 -37.04 -3.79 -27.08
N GLN A 565 -36.02 -3.55 -26.25
CA GLN A 565 -34.62 -3.93 -26.52
C GLN A 565 -34.09 -4.97 -25.53
N GLY A 566 -34.97 -5.84 -25.02
CA GLY A 566 -34.60 -6.86 -24.04
C GLY A 566 -34.66 -6.39 -22.58
N ILE A 567 -34.24 -7.28 -21.68
CA ILE A 567 -34.10 -7.01 -20.24
C ILE A 567 -32.64 -7.13 -19.80
N ARG A 568 -32.28 -6.53 -18.67
CA ARG A 568 -31.02 -6.82 -17.99
C ARG A 568 -31.21 -7.93 -16.97
N LEU A 569 -30.36 -8.96 -17.05
CA LEU A 569 -30.26 -10.03 -16.05
C LEU A 569 -28.87 -10.00 -15.42
N GLY A 570 -28.82 -9.94 -14.09
CA GLY A 570 -27.61 -10.05 -13.31
C GLY A 570 -27.47 -11.42 -12.65
N GLU A 571 -26.48 -11.50 -11.75
CA GLU A 571 -26.15 -12.75 -11.05
C GLU A 571 -27.26 -13.22 -10.13
N TYR A 572 -27.80 -12.29 -9.36
CA TYR A 572 -28.83 -12.58 -8.40
C TYR A 572 -30.10 -13.09 -9.10
N GLU A 573 -30.49 -12.46 -10.22
CA GLU A 573 -31.68 -12.85 -10.96
C GLU A 573 -31.55 -14.25 -11.56
N VAL A 574 -30.40 -14.61 -12.11
CA VAL A 574 -30.14 -15.96 -12.65
C VAL A 574 -30.18 -17.01 -11.55
N GLN A 575 -29.49 -16.77 -10.43
CA GLN A 575 -29.48 -17.69 -9.29
C GLN A 575 -30.89 -17.90 -8.72
N GLN A 576 -31.69 -16.83 -8.64
CA GLN A 576 -33.08 -16.88 -8.19
C GLN A 576 -33.97 -17.68 -9.14
N LEU A 577 -33.87 -17.45 -10.45
CA LEU A 577 -34.65 -18.18 -11.45
C LEU A 577 -34.39 -19.69 -11.36
N ILE A 578 -33.11 -20.07 -11.35
CA ILE A 578 -32.68 -21.48 -11.28
C ILE A 578 -33.06 -22.10 -9.92
N GLY A 579 -32.80 -21.39 -8.82
CA GLY A 579 -33.14 -21.87 -7.48
C GLY A 579 -34.63 -22.10 -7.28
N ASN A 580 -35.48 -21.18 -7.76
CA ASN A 580 -36.93 -21.31 -7.66
C ASN A 580 -37.47 -22.47 -8.51
N LEU A 581 -36.91 -22.70 -9.70
CA LEU A 581 -37.24 -23.85 -10.54
C LEU A 581 -36.93 -25.15 -9.80
N TYR A 582 -35.70 -25.31 -9.28
CA TYR A 582 -35.32 -26.52 -8.55
C TYR A 582 -36.17 -26.76 -7.31
N LEU A 583 -36.57 -25.70 -6.61
CA LEU A 583 -37.51 -25.81 -5.51
C LEU A 583 -38.88 -26.35 -5.97
N SER A 584 -39.46 -25.79 -7.03
CA SER A 584 -40.75 -26.28 -7.56
C SER A 584 -40.67 -27.71 -8.08
N ARG A 585 -39.57 -28.07 -8.73
CA ARG A 585 -39.29 -29.43 -9.21
C ARG A 585 -39.24 -30.42 -8.06
N THR A 586 -38.51 -30.08 -6.99
CA THR A 586 -38.40 -30.96 -5.81
C THR A 586 -39.78 -31.17 -5.17
N ARG A 587 -40.66 -30.16 -5.18
CA ARG A 587 -42.05 -30.33 -4.72
C ARG A 587 -42.86 -31.26 -5.60
N LEU A 588 -42.75 -31.11 -6.91
CA LEU A 588 -43.41 -32.00 -7.87
C LEU A 588 -42.92 -33.44 -7.72
N GLU A 589 -41.61 -33.65 -7.50
CA GLU A 589 -41.03 -34.97 -7.23
C GLU A 589 -41.53 -35.57 -5.91
N MET A 590 -41.71 -34.74 -4.87
CA MET A 590 -42.26 -35.18 -3.58
C MET A 590 -43.76 -35.52 -3.66
N ASN A 591 -44.53 -34.78 -4.47
CA ASN A 591 -45.98 -34.96 -4.61
C ASN A 591 -46.39 -34.98 -6.11
N PRO A 592 -46.13 -36.07 -6.85
CA PRO A 592 -46.37 -36.11 -8.31
C PRO A 592 -47.82 -35.96 -8.75
N LEU A 593 -48.78 -36.17 -7.84
CA LEU A 593 -50.22 -36.05 -8.09
C LEU A 593 -50.78 -34.66 -7.75
N ASP A 594 -49.96 -33.77 -7.18
CA ASP A 594 -50.38 -32.42 -6.83
C ASP A 594 -50.36 -31.51 -8.05
N GLN A 595 -51.55 -31.17 -8.57
CA GLN A 595 -51.70 -30.30 -9.73
C GLN A 595 -51.11 -28.90 -9.47
N SER A 596 -51.19 -28.39 -8.23
CA SER A 596 -50.63 -27.08 -7.87
C SER A 596 -49.10 -27.07 -7.97
N ALA A 597 -48.45 -28.17 -7.59
CA ALA A 597 -47.00 -28.32 -7.74
C ALA A 597 -46.57 -28.44 -9.21
N LEU A 598 -47.39 -29.10 -10.04
CA LEU A 598 -47.18 -29.18 -11.49
C LEU A 598 -47.34 -27.81 -12.15
N ASP A 599 -48.40 -27.08 -11.83
CA ASP A 599 -48.68 -25.74 -12.37
C ASP A 599 -47.59 -24.73 -11.96
N ASP A 600 -47.11 -24.76 -10.71
CA ASP A 600 -45.99 -23.93 -10.23
C ASP A 600 -44.69 -24.25 -10.97
N TYR A 601 -44.37 -25.54 -11.16
CA TYR A 601 -43.20 -25.97 -11.92
C TYR A 601 -43.25 -25.50 -13.38
N GLN A 602 -44.38 -25.72 -14.06
CA GLN A 602 -44.60 -25.27 -15.44
C GLN A 602 -44.46 -23.75 -15.56
N SER A 603 -45.09 -23.00 -14.65
CA SER A 603 -45.03 -21.53 -14.63
C SER A 603 -43.60 -21.02 -14.44
N LYS A 604 -42.83 -21.63 -13.54
CA LYS A 604 -41.42 -21.23 -13.31
C LYS A 604 -40.52 -21.56 -14.49
N LEU A 605 -40.75 -22.70 -15.16
CA LEU A 605 -40.04 -23.04 -16.40
C LEU A 605 -40.40 -22.07 -17.52
N GLN A 606 -41.68 -21.69 -17.65
CA GLN A 606 -42.13 -20.67 -18.59
C GLN A 606 -41.49 -19.30 -18.29
N LEU A 607 -41.41 -18.90 -17.02
CA LEU A 607 -40.76 -17.67 -16.60
C LEU A 607 -39.27 -17.67 -16.99
N MET A 608 -38.57 -18.78 -16.80
CA MET A 608 -37.17 -18.92 -17.22
C MET A 608 -37.01 -18.80 -18.74
N TRP A 609 -37.85 -19.49 -19.50
CA TRP A 609 -37.84 -19.38 -20.96
C TRP A 609 -38.11 -17.94 -21.43
N LEU A 610 -39.13 -17.29 -20.86
CA LEU A 610 -39.45 -15.88 -21.14
C LEU A 610 -38.29 -14.96 -20.77
N ALA A 611 -37.66 -15.16 -19.60
CA ALA A 611 -36.52 -14.39 -19.13
C ALA A 611 -35.29 -14.56 -20.05
N ALA A 612 -34.96 -15.79 -20.45
CA ALA A 612 -33.88 -16.05 -21.40
C ALA A 612 -34.18 -15.40 -22.76
N ARG A 613 -35.38 -15.58 -23.30
CA ARG A 613 -35.80 -14.97 -24.58
C ARG A 613 -35.75 -13.44 -24.52
N ALA A 614 -36.15 -12.87 -23.40
CA ALA A 614 -36.09 -11.45 -23.14
C ALA A 614 -34.64 -10.95 -23.05
N ALA A 615 -33.78 -11.68 -22.34
CA ALA A 615 -32.36 -11.37 -22.21
C ALA A 615 -31.60 -11.54 -23.53
N ARG A 616 -31.99 -12.50 -24.39
CA ARG A 616 -31.46 -12.64 -25.76
C ARG A 616 -31.74 -11.43 -26.64
N ARG A 617 -32.79 -10.66 -26.38
CA ARG A 617 -33.02 -9.38 -27.08
C ARG A 617 -32.20 -8.21 -26.51
N SER A 618 -31.61 -8.39 -25.33
CA SER A 618 -30.76 -7.40 -24.70
C SER A 618 -29.55 -7.05 -25.55
N VAL A 619 -29.14 -5.80 -25.49
CA VAL A 619 -27.87 -5.32 -26.07
C VAL A 619 -26.74 -5.29 -25.04
N ASN A 620 -27.01 -5.68 -23.79
CA ASN A 620 -26.04 -5.78 -22.70
C ASN A 620 -25.33 -7.15 -22.72
N LEU A 621 -24.00 -7.14 -22.67
CA LEU A 621 -23.18 -8.36 -22.75
C LEU A 621 -23.43 -9.34 -21.59
N LYS A 622 -23.46 -8.86 -20.35
CA LYS A 622 -23.72 -9.70 -19.16
C LYS A 622 -25.08 -10.38 -19.19
N SER A 623 -26.07 -9.73 -19.80
CA SER A 623 -27.40 -10.31 -19.99
C SER A 623 -27.41 -11.45 -21.01
N GLN A 624 -26.51 -11.46 -22.00
CA GLN A 624 -26.37 -12.61 -22.92
C GLN A 624 -25.77 -13.82 -22.23
N GLU A 625 -24.78 -13.61 -21.36
CA GLU A 625 -24.23 -14.66 -20.52
C GLU A 625 -25.29 -15.18 -19.54
N ALA A 626 -26.07 -14.28 -18.94
CA ALA A 626 -27.17 -14.69 -18.07
C ALA A 626 -28.19 -15.56 -18.82
N ALA A 627 -28.50 -15.20 -20.07
CA ALA A 627 -29.34 -16.01 -20.93
C ALA A 627 -28.73 -17.39 -21.24
N ASP A 628 -27.40 -17.48 -21.43
CA ASP A 628 -26.70 -18.77 -21.59
C ASP A 628 -26.93 -19.65 -20.35
N PHE A 629 -26.71 -19.15 -19.13
CA PHE A 629 -26.90 -19.94 -17.91
C PHE A 629 -28.37 -20.36 -17.68
N VAL A 630 -29.33 -19.50 -18.02
CA VAL A 630 -30.75 -19.86 -17.96
C VAL A 630 -31.10 -20.92 -19.01
N GLU A 631 -30.55 -20.83 -20.22
CA GLU A 631 -30.71 -21.85 -21.27
C GLU A 631 -30.09 -23.20 -20.87
N ILE A 632 -28.91 -23.20 -20.26
CA ILE A 632 -28.27 -24.42 -19.73
C ILE A 632 -29.20 -25.10 -18.73
N ALA A 633 -29.76 -24.34 -17.79
CA ALA A 633 -30.70 -24.88 -16.80
C ALA A 633 -32.00 -25.40 -17.47
N ILE A 634 -32.52 -24.73 -18.49
CA ILE A 634 -33.67 -25.21 -19.27
C ILE A 634 -33.32 -26.53 -19.99
N ILE A 635 -32.14 -26.65 -20.61
CA ILE A 635 -31.70 -27.88 -21.29
C ILE A 635 -31.59 -29.03 -20.29
N ALA A 636 -30.99 -28.80 -19.13
CA ALA A 636 -30.88 -29.79 -18.06
C ALA A 636 -32.26 -30.31 -17.63
N GLU A 637 -33.26 -29.43 -17.55
CA GLU A 637 -34.64 -29.83 -17.26
C GLU A 637 -35.31 -30.58 -18.42
N LEU A 638 -35.12 -30.15 -19.67
CA LEU A 638 -35.72 -30.80 -20.84
C LEU A 638 -35.13 -32.19 -21.16
N GLN A 639 -33.88 -32.44 -20.75
CA GLN A 639 -33.25 -33.76 -20.84
C GLN A 639 -33.89 -34.80 -19.89
N ARG A 640 -34.64 -34.36 -18.88
CA ARG A 640 -35.30 -35.26 -17.94
C ARG A 640 -36.54 -35.89 -18.58
N PRO A 641 -36.68 -37.24 -18.53
CA PRO A 641 -37.84 -37.93 -19.08
C PRO A 641 -39.18 -37.50 -18.47
N GLU A 642 -39.17 -37.10 -17.20
CA GLU A 642 -40.35 -36.64 -16.46
C GLU A 642 -40.88 -35.31 -17.02
N THR A 643 -39.98 -34.38 -17.37
CA THR A 643 -40.34 -33.06 -17.89
C THR A 643 -41.17 -33.16 -19.18
N LYS A 644 -40.85 -34.10 -20.07
CA LYS A 644 -41.64 -34.35 -21.29
C LYS A 644 -43.07 -34.81 -20.99
N LYS A 645 -43.29 -35.53 -19.88
CA LYS A 645 -44.64 -35.94 -19.44
C LYS A 645 -45.38 -34.81 -18.74
N SER A 646 -44.63 -33.94 -18.06
CA SER A 646 -45.16 -32.82 -17.30
C SER A 646 -45.49 -31.62 -18.16
N LEU A 647 -44.92 -31.46 -19.36
CA LEU A 647 -45.22 -30.35 -20.27
C LEU A 647 -46.20 -30.77 -21.38
N ASN A 648 -46.99 -29.82 -21.86
CA ASN A 648 -47.72 -30.02 -23.10
C ASN A 648 -46.75 -30.03 -24.30
N GLU A 649 -47.13 -30.70 -25.38
CA GLU A 649 -46.26 -30.91 -26.54
C GLU A 649 -45.81 -29.59 -27.19
N ASN A 650 -46.70 -28.60 -27.23
CA ASN A 650 -46.42 -27.29 -27.81
C ASN A 650 -45.37 -26.49 -27.02
N ASP A 651 -45.45 -26.48 -25.70
CA ASP A 651 -44.52 -25.78 -24.82
C ASP A 651 -43.15 -26.49 -24.83
N PHE A 652 -43.15 -27.82 -24.81
CA PHE A 652 -41.92 -28.62 -24.95
C PHE A 652 -41.22 -28.31 -26.27
N ASP A 653 -41.95 -28.37 -27.40
CA ASP A 653 -41.39 -28.04 -28.72
C ASP A 653 -40.94 -26.59 -28.82
N GLN A 654 -41.67 -25.65 -28.20
CA GLN A 654 -41.28 -24.24 -28.16
C GLN A 654 -39.96 -24.06 -27.42
N TYR A 655 -39.78 -24.70 -26.26
CA TYR A 655 -38.55 -24.59 -25.47
C TYR A 655 -37.38 -25.27 -26.15
N VAL A 656 -37.58 -26.47 -26.71
CA VAL A 656 -36.57 -27.20 -27.49
C VAL A 656 -36.12 -26.41 -28.72
N ASN A 657 -37.06 -25.83 -29.48
CA ASN A 657 -36.72 -24.99 -30.63
C ASN A 657 -35.93 -23.74 -30.24
N PHE A 658 -36.25 -23.14 -29.09
CA PHE A 658 -35.53 -21.98 -28.57
C PHE A 658 -34.09 -22.33 -28.19
N VAL A 659 -33.85 -23.40 -27.41
CA VAL A 659 -32.50 -23.78 -26.98
C VAL A 659 -31.65 -24.40 -28.08
N ALA A 660 -32.26 -24.87 -29.17
CA ALA A 660 -31.54 -25.38 -30.34
C ALA A 660 -31.10 -24.28 -31.34
N ASP A 661 -31.60 -23.05 -31.22
CA ASP A 661 -31.35 -21.96 -32.18
C ASP A 661 -29.98 -21.29 -31.97
N THR A 662 -28.94 -21.98 -32.43
CA THR A 662 -27.54 -21.53 -32.33
C THR A 662 -27.27 -20.26 -33.15
N GLU A 663 -27.94 -20.09 -34.29
CA GLU A 663 -27.74 -18.92 -35.16
C GLU A 663 -28.26 -17.64 -34.50
N SER A 664 -29.49 -17.67 -33.97
CA SER A 664 -30.08 -16.53 -33.27
C SER A 664 -29.32 -16.19 -31.99
N ARG A 665 -28.83 -17.21 -31.28
CA ARG A 665 -27.95 -17.05 -30.11
C ARG A 665 -26.69 -16.26 -30.47
N ASN A 666 -25.96 -16.69 -31.50
CA ASN A 666 -24.70 -16.04 -31.91
C ASN A 666 -24.94 -14.62 -32.47
N LYS A 667 -26.03 -14.40 -33.20
CA LYS A 667 -26.44 -13.04 -33.62
C LYS A 667 -26.73 -12.14 -32.41
N SER A 668 -27.38 -12.67 -31.37
CA SER A 668 -27.69 -11.93 -30.14
C SER A 668 -26.43 -11.59 -29.34
N ARG A 669 -25.51 -12.54 -29.20
CA ARG A 669 -24.18 -12.34 -28.58
C ARG A 669 -23.39 -11.26 -29.32
N ARG A 670 -23.28 -11.36 -30.65
CA ARG A 670 -22.60 -10.35 -31.49
C ARG A 670 -23.20 -8.96 -31.29
N ARG A 671 -24.52 -8.84 -31.40
CA ARG A 671 -25.23 -7.57 -31.19
C ARG A 671 -24.89 -6.96 -29.83
N ALA A 672 -24.85 -7.77 -28.78
CA ALA A 672 -24.54 -7.30 -27.44
C ALA A 672 -23.07 -6.84 -27.31
N ILE A 673 -22.10 -7.57 -27.88
CA ILE A 673 -20.69 -7.14 -27.90
C ILE A 673 -20.57 -5.79 -28.60
N VAL A 674 -21.10 -5.67 -29.82
CA VAL A 674 -21.00 -4.45 -30.63
C VAL A 674 -21.65 -3.27 -29.92
N ALA A 675 -22.88 -3.44 -29.43
CA ALA A 675 -23.62 -2.37 -28.78
C ALA A 675 -22.96 -1.92 -27.47
N THR A 676 -22.53 -2.87 -26.65
CA THR A 676 -21.88 -2.58 -25.38
C THR A 676 -20.53 -1.91 -25.59
N TRP A 677 -19.72 -2.38 -26.54
CA TRP A 677 -18.46 -1.75 -26.90
C TRP A 677 -18.68 -0.33 -27.44
N CYS A 678 -19.68 -0.13 -28.32
CA CYS A 678 -19.99 1.20 -28.86
C CYS A 678 -20.47 2.17 -27.76
N GLN A 679 -21.23 1.70 -26.78
CA GLN A 679 -21.62 2.49 -25.61
C GLN A 679 -20.40 2.87 -24.75
N PHE A 680 -19.47 1.93 -24.55
CA PHE A 680 -18.21 2.20 -23.87
C PHE A 680 -17.36 3.23 -24.63
N ASP A 681 -17.18 3.08 -25.95
CA ASP A 681 -16.35 3.98 -26.77
C ASP A 681 -16.90 5.42 -26.76
N ARG A 682 -18.23 5.59 -26.80
CA ARG A 682 -18.88 6.90 -26.67
C ARG A 682 -18.69 7.51 -25.28
N ARG A 683 -18.92 6.73 -24.23
CA ARG A 683 -18.81 7.21 -22.84
C ARG A 683 -17.39 7.53 -22.43
N ALA A 684 -16.40 6.82 -22.96
CA ALA A 684 -14.99 7.06 -22.66
C ALA A 684 -14.52 8.48 -23.05
N GLU A 685 -15.24 9.16 -23.95
CA GLU A 685 -14.99 10.56 -24.28
C GLU A 685 -15.48 11.51 -23.17
N ASP A 686 -16.59 11.17 -22.50
CA ASP A 686 -17.27 12.01 -21.51
C ASP A 686 -16.91 11.67 -20.05
N ASP A 687 -16.66 10.40 -19.73
CA ASP A 687 -16.36 9.91 -18.38
C ASP A 687 -15.28 8.81 -18.40
N ARG A 688 -14.06 9.19 -17.99
CA ARG A 688 -12.89 8.29 -17.91
C ARG A 688 -12.97 7.28 -16.76
N SER A 689 -14.00 7.33 -15.91
CA SER A 689 -14.09 6.49 -14.70
C SER A 689 -14.84 5.16 -14.88
N LEU A 690 -15.46 4.92 -16.04
CA LEU A 690 -16.24 3.72 -16.27
C LEU A 690 -15.35 2.55 -16.70
N ASP A 691 -15.04 1.68 -15.73
CA ASP A 691 -14.17 0.51 -15.87
C ASP A 691 -14.93 -0.78 -16.32
N SER A 692 -16.11 -0.64 -16.94
CA SER A 692 -16.93 -1.79 -17.32
C SER A 692 -17.41 -1.83 -18.76
N ILE A 693 -17.41 -3.03 -19.34
CA ILE A 693 -18.05 -3.35 -20.62
C ILE A 693 -19.28 -4.22 -20.33
N GLY A 694 -20.46 -3.63 -20.38
CA GLY A 694 -21.72 -4.37 -20.26
C GLY A 694 -21.88 -5.02 -18.90
N ASP A 695 -21.56 -4.25 -17.85
CA ASP A 695 -21.57 -4.66 -16.45
C ASP A 695 -20.51 -5.73 -16.07
N TYR A 696 -19.55 -6.00 -16.96
CA TYR A 696 -18.28 -6.66 -16.61
C TYR A 696 -17.24 -5.63 -16.23
N TYR A 697 -16.85 -5.62 -14.96
CA TYR A 697 -15.69 -4.85 -14.50
C TYR A 697 -14.42 -5.55 -14.98
N ILE A 698 -13.65 -4.89 -15.85
CA ILE A 698 -12.33 -5.40 -16.26
C ILE A 698 -11.29 -4.96 -15.24
N GLU A 699 -11.63 -5.10 -13.96
CA GLU A 699 -10.73 -4.79 -12.87
C GLU A 699 -9.87 -6.02 -12.59
N ASN A 700 -8.56 -5.87 -12.77
CA ASN A 700 -7.63 -6.76 -12.09
C ASN A 700 -7.53 -6.24 -10.65
N PRO A 701 -7.93 -7.02 -9.64
CA PRO A 701 -7.79 -6.58 -8.24
C PRO A 701 -6.33 -6.29 -7.86
N LEU A 702 -5.37 -6.81 -8.64
CA LEU A 702 -3.94 -6.57 -8.48
C LEU A 702 -3.41 -5.42 -9.37
N GLU A 703 -4.17 -4.95 -10.36
CA GLU A 703 -3.73 -3.80 -11.17
C GLU A 703 -4.10 -2.48 -10.53
N THR A 704 -3.24 -1.55 -10.86
CA THR A 704 -3.09 -0.31 -10.15
C THR A 704 -3.72 0.82 -10.95
N THR A 705 -4.10 1.89 -10.27
CA THR A 705 -4.92 2.97 -10.84
C THR A 705 -4.33 3.57 -12.12
N LEU A 706 -3.00 3.72 -12.24
CA LEU A 706 -2.40 4.36 -13.42
C LEU A 706 -2.30 3.44 -14.63
N LYS A 707 -1.83 2.19 -14.47
CA LYS A 707 -1.82 1.23 -15.59
C LYS A 707 -3.23 1.03 -16.13
N ARG A 708 -4.22 0.93 -15.24
CA ARG A 708 -5.63 0.88 -15.60
C ARG A 708 -6.03 2.11 -16.41
N LEU A 709 -5.78 3.31 -15.90
CA LEU A 709 -6.16 4.56 -16.57
C LEU A 709 -5.61 4.67 -18.00
N PHE A 710 -4.39 4.21 -18.26
CA PHE A 710 -3.79 4.29 -19.59
C PHE A 710 -4.11 3.11 -20.53
N THR A 711 -4.51 1.95 -20.00
CA THR A 711 -4.73 0.74 -20.82
C THR A 711 -6.17 0.23 -20.86
N ASN A 712 -7.06 0.78 -20.04
CA ASN A 712 -8.46 0.31 -19.95
C ASN A 712 -9.15 0.32 -21.32
N ARG A 713 -8.99 1.40 -22.10
CA ARG A 713 -9.55 1.48 -23.46
C ARG A 713 -9.04 0.37 -24.38
N SER A 714 -7.72 0.18 -24.46
CA SER A 714 -7.12 -0.87 -25.30
C SER A 714 -7.55 -2.26 -24.86
N ARG A 715 -7.70 -2.49 -23.55
CA ARG A 715 -8.16 -3.78 -23.01
C ARG A 715 -9.62 -4.07 -23.33
N VAL A 716 -10.51 -3.08 -23.16
CA VAL A 716 -11.93 -3.21 -23.51
C VAL A 716 -12.08 -3.46 -25.02
N ASN A 717 -11.31 -2.72 -25.84
CA ASN A 717 -11.24 -2.93 -27.28
C ASN A 717 -10.77 -4.35 -27.61
N HIS A 718 -9.65 -4.77 -27.04
CA HIS A 718 -9.09 -6.09 -27.29
C HIS A 718 -10.04 -7.20 -26.84
N LEU A 719 -10.67 -7.08 -25.67
CA LEU A 719 -11.67 -8.03 -25.20
C LEU A 719 -12.85 -8.14 -26.18
N ALA A 720 -13.41 -7.01 -26.62
CA ALA A 720 -14.50 -7.02 -27.60
C ALA A 720 -14.07 -7.67 -28.92
N TRP A 721 -12.84 -7.40 -29.38
CA TRP A 721 -12.28 -8.01 -30.59
C TRP A 721 -12.10 -9.53 -30.44
N VAL A 722 -11.51 -10.00 -29.34
CA VAL A 722 -11.33 -11.43 -29.06
C VAL A 722 -12.68 -12.14 -28.97
N LEU A 723 -13.70 -11.54 -28.35
CA LEU A 723 -15.04 -12.12 -28.30
C LEU A 723 -15.70 -12.21 -29.69
N LEU A 724 -15.47 -11.23 -30.57
CA LEU A 724 -15.95 -11.29 -31.96
C LEU A 724 -15.23 -12.38 -32.75
N GLN A 725 -13.90 -12.47 -32.62
CA GLN A 725 -13.12 -13.57 -33.22
C GLN A 725 -13.58 -14.93 -32.69
N PHE A 726 -13.92 -15.00 -31.40
CA PHE A 726 -14.44 -16.24 -30.82
C PHE A 726 -15.80 -16.62 -31.38
N LEU A 727 -16.70 -15.65 -31.64
CA LEU A 727 -17.97 -15.94 -32.31
C LEU A 727 -17.81 -16.37 -33.78
N GLU A 728 -16.82 -15.82 -34.47
CA GLU A 728 -16.57 -16.09 -35.90
C GLU A 728 -15.87 -17.43 -36.12
N LEU A 729 -14.86 -17.74 -35.30
CA LEU A 729 -14.02 -18.94 -35.45
C LEU A 729 -14.44 -20.09 -34.53
N GLY A 730 -15.13 -19.80 -33.42
CA GLY A 730 -15.46 -20.74 -32.35
C GLY A 730 -16.02 -22.10 -32.80
N PRO A 731 -16.93 -22.18 -33.80
CA PRO A 731 -17.44 -23.45 -34.30
C PRO A 731 -16.36 -24.37 -34.92
N GLU A 732 -15.27 -23.80 -35.43
CA GLU A 732 -14.21 -24.52 -36.15
C GLU A 732 -12.99 -24.85 -35.26
N LEU A 733 -12.89 -24.21 -34.08
CA LEU A 733 -11.76 -24.37 -33.17
C LEU A 733 -11.86 -25.65 -32.34
N SER A 734 -10.72 -26.30 -32.07
CA SER A 734 -10.62 -27.34 -31.04
C SER A 734 -10.80 -26.75 -29.64
N GLU A 735 -11.18 -27.55 -28.64
CA GLU A 735 -11.34 -27.06 -27.26
C GLU A 735 -10.07 -26.38 -26.72
N ASP A 736 -8.89 -26.92 -27.01
CA ASP A 736 -7.62 -26.29 -26.63
C ASP A 736 -7.44 -24.90 -27.27
N GLN A 737 -7.80 -24.77 -28.55
CA GLN A 737 -7.76 -23.48 -29.25
C GLN A 737 -8.79 -22.50 -28.71
N LYS A 738 -9.98 -22.98 -28.32
CA LYS A 738 -10.99 -22.15 -27.64
C LYS A 738 -10.46 -21.66 -26.30
N VAL A 739 -9.84 -22.51 -25.49
CA VAL A 739 -9.22 -22.14 -24.21
C VAL A 739 -8.09 -21.12 -24.41
N GLU A 740 -7.25 -21.29 -25.42
CA GLU A 740 -6.17 -20.34 -25.73
C GLU A 740 -6.71 -18.98 -26.15
N LEU A 741 -7.69 -18.94 -27.06
CA LEU A 741 -8.34 -17.68 -27.47
C LEU A 741 -9.08 -17.02 -26.30
N LEU A 742 -9.65 -17.82 -25.40
CA LEU A 742 -10.26 -17.35 -24.17
C LEU A 742 -9.21 -16.87 -23.13
N ARG A 743 -7.96 -17.33 -23.18
CA ARG A 743 -6.85 -16.80 -22.37
C ARG A 743 -6.40 -15.43 -22.90
N ASP A 744 -6.42 -15.25 -24.22
CA ASP A 744 -6.08 -13.98 -24.87
C ASP A 744 -7.02 -12.83 -24.51
N ARG A 745 -8.22 -13.10 -23.98
CA ARG A 745 -9.14 -12.06 -23.46
C ARG A 745 -8.48 -11.14 -22.43
N LEU A 746 -7.52 -11.66 -21.67
CA LEU A 746 -6.86 -10.97 -20.56
C LEU A 746 -5.35 -11.32 -20.53
N PRO A 747 -4.55 -10.83 -21.50
CA PRO A 747 -3.17 -11.27 -21.71
C PRO A 747 -2.20 -10.81 -20.60
N TYR A 748 -2.72 -10.09 -19.60
CA TYR A 748 -1.96 -9.50 -18.49
C TYR A 748 -2.17 -10.18 -17.15
N PHE A 749 -3.08 -11.13 -17.07
CA PHE A 749 -3.32 -11.84 -15.83
C PHE A 749 -2.38 -13.04 -15.76
N PRO A 750 -1.62 -13.18 -14.66
CA PRO A 750 -0.85 -14.40 -14.43
C PRO A 750 -1.79 -15.61 -14.47
N ASP A 751 -1.33 -16.74 -15.03
CA ASP A 751 -2.12 -17.97 -15.09
C ASP A 751 -2.66 -18.40 -13.72
N SER A 752 -1.92 -18.13 -12.64
CA SER A 752 -2.37 -18.41 -11.28
C SER A 752 -3.59 -17.58 -10.89
N VAL A 753 -3.67 -16.32 -11.33
CA VAL A 753 -4.81 -15.43 -11.07
C VAL A 753 -5.99 -15.82 -11.96
N LEU A 754 -5.73 -16.15 -13.22
CA LEU A 754 -6.77 -16.68 -14.12
C LEU A 754 -7.37 -17.98 -13.59
N LYS A 755 -6.57 -18.85 -12.98
CA LYS A 755 -7.03 -20.11 -12.37
C LYS A 755 -7.74 -19.91 -11.02
N ASN A 756 -7.27 -18.99 -10.17
CA ASN A 756 -7.77 -18.86 -8.80
C ASN A 756 -8.92 -17.86 -8.65
N TYR A 757 -8.89 -16.74 -9.39
CA TYR A 757 -9.86 -15.64 -9.23
C TYR A 757 -10.93 -15.64 -10.33
N PHE A 758 -10.51 -15.86 -11.57
CA PHE A 758 -11.40 -15.94 -12.73
C PHE A 758 -11.61 -17.37 -13.18
N GLY A 759 -11.21 -18.33 -12.31
CA GLY A 759 -11.04 -19.75 -12.60
C GLY A 759 -12.03 -20.14 -13.68
N PHE A 760 -11.52 -20.43 -14.89
CA PHE A 760 -12.35 -20.76 -16.04
C PHE A 760 -13.47 -21.62 -15.52
N LEU A 761 -14.68 -21.04 -15.41
CA LEU A 761 -15.80 -21.78 -14.87
C LEU A 761 -15.83 -23.06 -15.70
N PRO A 762 -15.84 -24.24 -15.07
CA PRO A 762 -15.79 -25.48 -15.82
C PRO A 762 -16.84 -25.37 -16.94
N ARG A 763 -16.38 -25.59 -18.18
CA ARG A 763 -17.26 -25.53 -19.35
C ARG A 763 -18.35 -26.56 -19.10
N ILE A 764 -19.60 -26.13 -19.22
CA ILE A 764 -20.73 -27.00 -18.97
C ILE A 764 -20.96 -27.80 -20.25
N ASP A 765 -20.28 -28.93 -20.33
CA ASP A 765 -20.41 -29.82 -21.48
C ASP A 765 -21.64 -30.71 -21.36
N ASP A 766 -21.97 -31.13 -20.14
CA ASP A 766 -23.24 -31.81 -19.81
C ASP A 766 -24.07 -30.96 -18.81
N PRO A 767 -25.15 -30.32 -19.27
CA PRO A 767 -26.08 -29.61 -18.40
C PRO A 767 -26.68 -30.47 -17.29
N SER A 768 -26.86 -31.77 -17.51
CA SER A 768 -27.51 -32.68 -16.57
C SER A 768 -26.63 -33.00 -15.35
N GLU A 769 -25.31 -32.92 -15.49
CA GLU A 769 -24.34 -33.19 -14.41
C GLU A 769 -23.99 -31.93 -13.60
N THR A 770 -24.46 -30.76 -14.03
CA THR A 770 -24.09 -29.48 -13.41
C THR A 770 -24.95 -29.17 -12.18
N VAL A 771 -24.33 -29.26 -11.00
CA VAL A 771 -24.99 -28.99 -9.71
C VAL A 771 -24.84 -27.52 -9.27
N LEU A 772 -23.91 -26.76 -9.87
CA LEU A 772 -23.55 -25.42 -9.40
C LEU A 772 -23.53 -24.39 -10.53
N TYR A 773 -24.54 -23.52 -10.56
CA TYR A 773 -24.65 -22.40 -11.51
C TYR A 773 -24.05 -21.14 -10.88
N SER A 774 -22.72 -21.02 -10.89
CA SER A 774 -22.04 -19.78 -10.49
C SER A 774 -21.94 -18.84 -11.69
N PHE A 775 -22.90 -17.92 -11.80
CA PHE A 775 -22.78 -16.74 -12.66
C PHE A 775 -22.14 -15.61 -11.86
N GLY A 776 -21.32 -14.74 -12.46
CA GLY A 776 -20.91 -13.47 -11.84
C GLY A 776 -19.41 -13.24 -11.66
N SER A 777 -18.62 -14.29 -11.44
CA SER A 777 -17.16 -14.22 -11.30
C SER A 777 -16.37 -14.50 -12.59
N GLY A 778 -17.05 -15.03 -13.61
CA GLY A 778 -16.44 -15.41 -14.89
C GLY A 778 -16.26 -14.26 -15.87
N LEU A 779 -15.34 -14.45 -16.82
CA LEU A 779 -15.17 -13.59 -17.99
C LEU A 779 -16.27 -13.85 -19.03
N PRO A 780 -16.71 -12.84 -19.79
CA PRO A 780 -17.71 -13.02 -20.84
C PRO A 780 -17.23 -14.03 -21.88
N GLY A 781 -18.12 -14.88 -22.38
CA GLY A 781 -17.84 -15.90 -23.38
C GLY A 781 -17.38 -17.24 -22.80
N ASN A 782 -17.32 -17.41 -21.47
CA ASN A 782 -16.82 -18.65 -20.86
C ASN A 782 -17.61 -19.89 -21.29
N GLN A 783 -18.93 -19.76 -21.46
CA GLN A 783 -19.81 -20.86 -21.84
C GLN A 783 -20.12 -20.90 -23.35
N TRP A 784 -19.55 -20.02 -24.18
CA TRP A 784 -19.85 -20.09 -25.62
C TRP A 784 -19.18 -21.31 -26.25
N PHE A 785 -19.94 -21.97 -27.13
CA PHE A 785 -19.54 -23.17 -27.87
C PHE A 785 -19.11 -24.35 -26.97
N ALA A 786 -19.59 -24.38 -25.72
CA ALA A 786 -19.43 -25.54 -24.82
C ALA A 786 -20.46 -26.62 -25.15
N GLY A 787 -20.30 -27.83 -24.60
CA GLY A 787 -21.12 -28.99 -24.94
C GLY A 787 -22.62 -28.81 -24.75
N TRP A 788 -23.06 -27.93 -23.83
CA TRP A 788 -24.48 -27.60 -23.65
C TRP A 788 -25.17 -27.09 -24.92
N GLU A 789 -24.45 -26.38 -25.81
CA GLU A 789 -25.06 -25.88 -27.05
C GLU A 789 -25.42 -27.04 -27.99
N GLN A 790 -24.57 -28.06 -28.05
CA GLN A 790 -24.82 -29.28 -28.80
C GLN A 790 -25.95 -30.10 -28.16
N ALA A 791 -25.99 -30.17 -26.82
CA ALA A 791 -27.08 -30.83 -26.10
C ALA A 791 -28.47 -30.25 -26.46
N GLY A 792 -28.57 -28.92 -26.63
CA GLY A 792 -29.79 -28.26 -27.11
C GLY A 792 -30.19 -28.69 -28.53
N VAL A 793 -29.22 -28.83 -29.44
CA VAL A 793 -29.45 -29.32 -30.81
C VAL A 793 -29.87 -30.80 -30.82
N ASP A 794 -29.23 -31.62 -29.99
CA ASP A 794 -29.52 -33.05 -29.89
C ASP A 794 -30.93 -33.30 -29.34
N LEU A 795 -31.39 -32.49 -28.38
CA LEU A 795 -32.78 -32.51 -27.90
C LEU A 795 -33.79 -32.32 -29.04
N LYS A 796 -33.51 -31.41 -29.99
CA LYS A 796 -34.37 -31.18 -31.16
C LYS A 796 -34.36 -32.36 -32.15
N GLN A 797 -33.22 -33.01 -32.31
CA GLN A 797 -33.15 -34.23 -33.14
C GLN A 797 -33.90 -35.39 -32.50
N LEU A 798 -33.86 -35.51 -31.17
CA LEU A 798 -34.61 -36.52 -30.43
C LEU A 798 -36.12 -36.25 -30.45
N SER A 799 -36.56 -34.99 -30.32
CA SER A 799 -37.98 -34.65 -30.38
C SER A 799 -38.58 -34.99 -31.75
N THR A 800 -37.91 -34.60 -32.83
CA THR A 800 -38.33 -34.89 -34.21
C THR A 800 -38.38 -36.38 -34.55
N ARG A 801 -37.42 -37.19 -34.06
CA ARG A 801 -37.44 -38.65 -34.25
C ARG A 801 -38.60 -39.33 -33.53
N SER A 802 -39.01 -38.82 -32.36
CA SER A 802 -40.12 -39.39 -31.61
C SER A 802 -41.50 -39.16 -32.23
N MET A 803 -41.61 -38.25 -33.22
CA MET A 803 -42.85 -37.95 -33.95
C MET A 803 -42.94 -38.65 -35.32
N SER A 804 -41.87 -39.34 -35.76
CA SER A 804 -41.91 -40.21 -36.92
C SER A 804 -42.45 -41.58 -36.48
N PRO A 805 -43.66 -42.01 -36.92
CA PRO A 805 -44.20 -43.31 -36.59
C PRO A 805 -43.36 -44.49 -37.10
#